data_AF-K9Y0Y7-F1
#
_entry.id   AF-K9Y0Y7-F1
#
_cell.length_a   1.000
_cell.length_b   1.000
_cell.length_c   1.000
_cell.angle_alpha   90.00
_cell.angle_beta   90.00
_cell.angle_gamma   90.00
#
_symmetry.space_group_name_H-M   'P 1'
#
loop_
_entity.id
_entity.type
_entity.pdbx_description
1 polymer ?
#
loop_
_entity_poly.entity_id
_entity_poly.type
_entity_poly.pdbx_seq_one_letter_code
_entity_poly.pdbx_strand_id
1 'polypeptide(L)'
;MFYQESQDYIYTSKQKQVNGQNLYFPVEIDTEYTHLANIFNTEPKICTNITVQCKAIGNNDSKIYSFSDIRTKSRHKPFQYDFVVWDYLNDLGHQIQQLNYQSVNVPGEIPWLQVDCYSFFAVAEYPRVFMNQYRQDFKKILLETTSNNGIEQGRRLRTFHREKNRYLNWIETPWLILLDNYIYRVRLSIYDTSAVHGNTSYKNFCTNSGLKLDFKDNFTSEEKSRMLDMYDQRPEDFDNYALGDLYNHNALLGNVENFKLIYQSLGLENYYTIPKLTIGATVSRIIESAINKQFNAPPETRDFINKYCKYGSADYLKRLGTTGAINAKVDGGRCRNNRPLDTFLETVICNPDIAGCYGNGLRIQTYPLGVPSLLDYPRNSTTNKYLTLRQFLKKYNKEFVPGLWQARISLKDDYYLKYQQDYFISWIPPKDIRTLPTDTEISYTDQWWEIDDIGTTKIFKNDIQNALLNHDGLQWIEHIASTPQRKELLDNLIVITAMWYSANDQVNSIEELVNEHTNHKGKNTTEIKRLKGKQRKISIHEECHKWYGINLGKLVVDKLLLERQKHPKKTPFNELYKLCVNTIYGDMVSPFFRVGNVVVGNNITARARAYAWYMEKGFNSNQTITDGGTFDMNAVTYSRNNRQLNGTKSVHLYLKENGDDYYFKPLNTKVTLDKFGKEIIKYFVKNEYINLQFNDRTETKLNYKEAIDLYNIACHEHLQSLFNSIDVLHQKTIDLYGKEHIGQYKIEIKDFSSKGCFHGSANYRLYFNGNEDVKMRSYSKGAKDIVVFDGNELVYEQQLEIVKEFLCSLENSQKVQRSKVFINQKILKVGDYRKNRSYWENTEVIPGYTIYHSRLLREFSLSQFTFNTYQQYLSWKREYDFLLRHYTQSYEMFYLDNDGDLNYQQMIEDIEESIRKGDKKYTVNRQLKNRNTHRLYQTHKQQDALLASKEAIDNLYKRRNDN
;
A
#
# COMPACT_ATOMS: atom_id res chain seq x y z
N MET A 1 31.82 3.82 -24.93
CA MET A 1 30.97 4.26 -23.82
C MET A 1 30.10 5.46 -24.18
N PHE A 2 30.41 6.20 -25.25
CA PHE A 2 29.51 7.20 -25.81
C PHE A 2 28.59 6.60 -26.86
N TYR A 3 27.38 7.13 -26.98
CA TYR A 3 26.36 6.67 -27.92
C TYR A 3 25.67 7.87 -28.58
N GLN A 4 25.26 7.74 -29.85
CA GLN A 4 24.51 8.79 -30.56
C GLN A 4 23.00 8.69 -30.39
N GLU A 5 22.51 7.48 -30.14
CA GLU A 5 21.08 7.18 -30.11
C GLU A 5 20.76 6.38 -28.85
N SER A 6 19.64 6.73 -28.24
CA SER A 6 19.03 5.98 -27.16
C SER A 6 17.52 5.85 -27.41
N GLN A 7 16.98 4.70 -27.04
CA GLN A 7 15.55 4.46 -26.95
C GLN A 7 15.25 3.93 -25.55
N ASP A 8 14.69 4.78 -24.69
CA ASP A 8 14.63 4.54 -23.24
C ASP A 8 16.05 4.23 -22.70
N TYR A 9 16.28 3.06 -22.11
CA TYR A 9 17.58 2.63 -21.58
C TYR A 9 18.35 1.68 -22.53
N ILE A 10 17.97 1.64 -23.82
CA ILE A 10 18.65 0.84 -24.86
C ILE A 10 19.49 1.77 -25.73
N TYR A 11 20.76 1.39 -25.95
CA TYR A 11 21.73 2.16 -26.72
C TYR A 11 22.24 1.33 -27.91
N THR A 12 22.09 1.86 -29.13
CA THR A 12 22.34 1.11 -30.38
C THR A 12 23.57 1.60 -31.16
N SER A 13 23.91 2.89 -31.04
CA SER A 13 24.87 3.56 -31.94
C SER A 13 26.14 3.99 -31.20
N LYS A 14 26.98 3.02 -30.83
CA LYS A 14 28.22 3.21 -30.06
C LYS A 14 29.25 4.02 -30.85
N GLN A 15 29.76 5.09 -30.24
CA GLN A 15 30.83 5.92 -30.81
C GLN A 15 32.20 5.49 -30.29
N LYS A 16 33.19 5.54 -31.19
CA LYS A 16 34.60 5.25 -30.87
C LYS A 16 35.29 6.44 -30.20
N GLN A 17 34.93 7.66 -30.59
CA GLN A 17 35.53 8.91 -30.11
C GLN A 17 34.47 10.01 -29.97
N VAL A 18 34.76 11.01 -29.13
CA VAL A 18 33.99 12.24 -29.02
C VAL A 18 34.21 13.07 -30.29
N ASN A 19 33.14 13.61 -30.88
CA ASN A 19 33.20 14.19 -32.23
C ASN A 19 32.42 15.51 -32.39
N GLY A 20 32.08 16.19 -31.27
CA GLY A 20 31.33 17.45 -31.30
C GLY A 20 29.85 17.33 -31.69
N GLN A 21 29.30 16.11 -31.76
CA GLN A 21 27.86 15.88 -31.94
C GLN A 21 27.20 15.60 -30.60
N ASN A 22 25.86 15.61 -30.56
CA ASN A 22 25.11 15.21 -29.37
C ASN A 22 25.44 13.76 -28.96
N LEU A 23 25.70 13.54 -27.67
CA LEU A 23 26.12 12.23 -27.14
C LEU A 23 25.35 11.85 -25.88
N TYR A 24 25.08 10.56 -25.74
CA TYR A 24 24.68 9.92 -24.49
C TYR A 24 25.89 9.27 -23.84
N PHE A 25 26.03 9.48 -22.54
CA PHE A 25 27.02 8.83 -21.68
C PHE A 25 26.30 8.09 -20.54
N PRO A 26 25.96 6.81 -20.74
CA PRO A 26 25.30 6.00 -19.74
C PRO A 26 26.29 5.41 -18.72
N VAL A 27 26.00 5.60 -17.44
CA VAL A 27 26.90 5.28 -16.32
C VAL A 27 26.15 4.72 -15.11
N GLU A 28 26.64 3.60 -14.58
CA GLU A 28 26.23 3.03 -13.29
C GLU A 28 26.88 3.80 -12.16
N ILE A 29 26.09 4.17 -11.15
CA ILE A 29 26.57 4.86 -9.97
C ILE A 29 25.96 4.26 -8.71
N ASP A 30 26.83 4.06 -7.71
CA ASP A 30 26.46 3.70 -6.35
C ASP A 30 27.31 4.50 -5.35
N THR A 31 26.87 4.58 -4.09
CA THR A 31 27.62 5.29 -3.05
C THR A 31 27.58 4.54 -1.72
N GLU A 32 28.70 4.61 -1.00
CA GLU A 32 28.81 4.08 0.36
C GLU A 32 28.93 5.22 1.36
N TYR A 33 28.23 5.11 2.47
CA TYR A 33 28.22 6.12 3.53
C TYR A 33 27.95 5.47 4.88
N THR A 34 28.32 6.18 5.95
CA THR A 34 27.96 5.81 7.32
C THR A 34 27.24 6.97 8.00
N HIS A 35 26.49 6.63 9.05
CA HIS A 35 25.70 7.56 9.83
C HIS A 35 26.35 7.81 11.18
N LEU A 36 25.89 8.87 11.87
CA LEU A 36 26.30 9.12 13.25
C LEU A 36 26.06 7.89 14.13
N ALA A 37 27.13 7.43 14.77
CA ALA A 37 27.04 6.37 15.77
C ALA A 37 26.25 6.81 17.01
N ASN A 38 26.31 8.11 17.35
CA ASN A 38 25.54 8.68 18.44
C ASN A 38 25.06 10.10 18.09
N ILE A 39 23.73 10.31 18.08
CA ILE A 39 23.13 11.60 17.74
C ILE A 39 23.22 12.64 18.87
N PHE A 40 23.57 12.21 20.09
CA PHE A 40 23.73 13.06 21.27
C PHE A 40 25.19 13.48 21.49
N ASN A 41 26.15 12.83 20.83
CA ASN A 41 27.52 13.31 20.79
C ASN A 41 27.62 14.51 19.85
N THR A 42 28.31 15.56 20.30
CA THR A 42 28.43 16.88 19.63
C THR A 42 29.23 16.87 18.32
N GLU A 43 29.32 15.74 17.61
CA GLU A 43 29.95 15.74 16.28
C GLU A 43 29.07 16.50 15.28
N PRO A 44 29.64 17.40 14.48
CA PRO A 44 28.85 18.28 13.62
C PRO A 44 28.28 17.59 12.36
N LYS A 45 28.63 16.33 12.07
CA LYS A 45 28.40 15.72 10.76
C LYS A 45 27.38 14.57 10.78
N ILE A 46 26.20 14.86 10.24
CA ILE A 46 25.03 13.96 10.22
C ILE A 46 25.27 12.65 9.43
N CYS A 47 26.11 12.72 8.40
CA CYS A 47 26.43 11.61 7.51
C CYS A 47 27.87 11.77 7.00
N THR A 48 28.63 10.69 7.01
CA THR A 48 29.97 10.63 6.42
C THR A 48 29.89 9.85 5.13
N ASN A 49 30.08 10.52 4.00
CA ASN A 49 30.16 9.86 2.70
C ASN A 49 31.53 9.23 2.56
N ILE A 50 31.60 7.97 2.13
CA ILE A 50 32.84 7.19 2.11
C ILE A 50 33.36 7.16 0.69
N THR A 51 32.63 6.51 -0.22
CA THR A 51 33.05 6.35 -1.61
C THR A 51 31.89 6.49 -2.59
N VAL A 52 32.24 6.78 -3.83
CA VAL A 52 31.34 6.75 -4.98
C VAL A 52 31.94 5.81 -6.03
N GLN A 53 31.13 4.88 -6.51
CA GLN A 53 31.53 3.88 -7.48
C GLN A 53 30.94 4.23 -8.85
N CYS A 54 31.73 4.10 -9.91
CA CYS A 54 31.32 4.45 -11.27
C CYS A 54 31.73 3.38 -12.29
N LYS A 55 30.84 3.09 -13.23
CA LYS A 55 31.13 2.23 -14.39
C LYS A 55 30.30 2.64 -15.59
N ALA A 56 30.96 3.05 -16.67
CA ALA A 56 30.24 3.36 -17.91
C ALA A 56 29.71 2.10 -18.61
N ILE A 57 28.51 2.19 -19.16
CA ILE A 57 27.92 1.11 -19.95
C ILE A 57 28.70 0.93 -21.25
N GLY A 58 29.01 -0.33 -21.56
CA GLY A 58 29.88 -0.70 -22.67
C GLY A 58 31.38 -0.48 -22.41
N ASN A 59 31.77 -0.25 -21.15
CA ASN A 59 33.13 -0.33 -20.63
C ASN A 59 33.16 -1.32 -19.43
N ASN A 60 34.24 -2.11 -19.30
CA ASN A 60 34.42 -3.04 -18.20
C ASN A 60 35.12 -2.40 -16.99
N ASP A 61 35.78 -1.25 -17.17
CA ASP A 61 36.55 -0.59 -16.12
C ASP A 61 35.62 0.10 -15.11
N SER A 62 35.48 -0.50 -13.93
CA SER A 62 34.83 0.12 -12.77
C SER A 62 35.85 0.83 -11.89
N LYS A 63 35.48 1.97 -11.30
CA LYS A 63 36.35 2.76 -10.42
C LYS A 63 35.63 3.12 -9.13
N ILE A 64 36.40 3.21 -8.05
CA ILE A 64 35.97 3.72 -6.74
C ILE A 64 36.68 5.05 -6.50
N TYR A 65 35.94 6.06 -6.06
CA TYR A 65 36.46 7.38 -5.69
C TYR A 65 36.17 7.63 -4.22
N SER A 66 37.16 8.10 -3.48
CA SER A 66 36.96 8.51 -2.09
C SER A 66 36.31 9.88 -2.03
N PHE A 67 35.26 9.99 -1.23
CA PHE A 67 34.61 11.26 -0.99
C PHE A 67 35.48 12.16 -0.09
N SER A 68 35.34 13.48 -0.23
CA SER A 68 36.15 14.47 0.51
C SER A 68 36.04 14.35 2.04
N ASP A 69 34.95 13.77 2.52
CA ASP A 69 34.65 13.53 3.95
C ASP A 69 35.68 12.61 4.63
N ILE A 70 36.31 11.70 3.89
CA ILE A 70 37.29 10.73 4.40
C ILE A 70 38.70 10.96 3.84
N ARG A 71 39.00 12.18 3.37
CA ARG A 71 40.25 12.50 2.65
C ARG A 71 41.52 12.05 3.40
N THR A 72 41.53 12.09 4.73
CA THR A 72 42.66 11.68 5.58
C THR A 72 42.82 10.16 5.70
N LYS A 73 41.77 9.39 5.41
CA LYS A 73 41.73 7.91 5.44
C LYS A 73 41.61 7.29 4.05
N SER A 74 41.69 8.11 3.00
CA SER A 74 41.39 7.72 1.63
C SER A 74 42.37 6.67 1.09
N ARG A 75 41.85 5.47 0.76
CA ARG A 75 42.57 4.42 0.00
C ARG A 75 42.42 4.57 -1.51
N HIS A 76 41.31 5.17 -1.96
CA HIS A 76 40.99 5.37 -3.38
C HIS A 76 41.34 6.78 -3.85
N LYS A 77 41.27 7.02 -5.17
CA LYS A 77 41.52 8.35 -5.74
C LYS A 77 40.48 9.34 -5.18
N PRO A 78 40.89 10.51 -4.64
CA PRO A 78 39.95 11.48 -4.11
C PRO A 78 39.19 12.15 -5.25
N PHE A 79 37.96 12.53 -4.96
CA PHE A 79 37.09 13.33 -5.81
C PHE A 79 37.77 14.68 -6.17
N GLN A 80 38.04 14.94 -7.46
CA GLN A 80 38.74 16.14 -7.94
C GLN A 80 37.80 17.17 -8.59
N TYR A 81 36.77 16.71 -9.30
CA TYR A 81 35.80 17.59 -9.96
C TYR A 81 34.50 17.73 -9.15
N ASP A 82 33.63 18.68 -9.53
CA ASP A 82 32.33 18.85 -8.87
C ASP A 82 31.31 17.73 -9.18
N PHE A 83 31.62 16.81 -10.10
CA PHE A 83 30.79 15.65 -10.45
C PHE A 83 31.67 14.46 -10.82
N VAL A 84 31.46 13.33 -10.14
CA VAL A 84 32.37 12.15 -10.13
C VAL A 84 32.55 11.53 -11.50
N VAL A 85 31.56 11.71 -12.37
CA VAL A 85 31.60 11.24 -13.75
C VAL A 85 32.75 11.90 -14.52
N TRP A 86 33.12 13.12 -14.17
CA TRP A 86 34.27 13.82 -14.76
C TRP A 86 35.60 13.22 -14.31
N ASP A 87 35.72 12.84 -13.02
CA ASP A 87 36.88 12.09 -12.53
C ASP A 87 37.03 10.76 -13.26
N TYR A 88 35.91 10.07 -13.46
CA TYR A 88 35.87 8.81 -14.19
C TYR A 88 36.29 8.94 -15.66
N LEU A 89 35.76 9.93 -16.38
CA LEU A 89 36.17 10.16 -17.77
C LEU A 89 37.65 10.56 -17.87
N ASN A 90 38.14 11.39 -16.95
CA ASN A 90 39.54 11.79 -16.90
C ASN A 90 40.46 10.57 -16.66
N ASP A 91 40.08 9.65 -15.77
CA ASP A 91 40.83 8.41 -15.53
C ASP A 91 40.83 7.44 -16.71
N LEU A 92 39.81 7.53 -17.58
CA LEU A 92 39.76 6.81 -18.85
C LEU A 92 40.55 7.51 -19.97
N GLY A 93 41.26 8.60 -19.66
CA GLY A 93 42.15 9.31 -20.57
C GLY A 93 41.52 10.48 -21.34
N HIS A 94 40.29 10.89 -20.99
CA HIS A 94 39.65 12.04 -21.61
C HIS A 94 40.12 13.37 -21.03
N GLN A 95 40.24 14.39 -21.87
CA GLN A 95 40.56 15.74 -21.42
C GLN A 95 39.28 16.45 -20.95
N ILE A 96 39.25 16.83 -19.66
CA ILE A 96 38.07 17.43 -19.03
C ILE A 96 38.41 18.83 -18.50
N GLN A 97 37.58 19.81 -18.83
CA GLN A 97 37.59 21.13 -18.18
C GLN A 97 36.16 21.62 -17.92
N GLN A 98 35.86 22.00 -16.68
CA GLN A 98 34.60 22.63 -16.31
C GLN A 98 34.60 24.09 -16.74
N LEU A 99 33.56 24.53 -17.47
CA LEU A 99 33.47 25.88 -18.01
C LEU A 99 32.29 26.63 -17.35
N ASN A 100 32.47 27.94 -17.12
CA ASN A 100 31.39 28.80 -16.67
C ASN A 100 30.60 29.30 -17.89
N TYR A 101 29.27 29.12 -17.91
CA TYR A 101 28.41 29.56 -19.01
C TYR A 101 28.61 31.03 -19.38
N GLN A 102 28.90 31.91 -18.41
CA GLN A 102 29.15 33.34 -18.65
C GLN A 102 30.49 33.63 -19.33
N SER A 103 31.44 32.69 -19.31
CA SER A 103 32.79 32.86 -19.87
C SER A 103 32.94 32.37 -21.31
N VAL A 104 31.92 31.77 -21.91
CA VAL A 104 32.02 31.15 -23.24
C VAL A 104 31.23 31.94 -24.27
N ASN A 105 31.93 32.55 -25.23
CA ASN A 105 31.32 33.25 -26.38
C ASN A 105 31.36 32.32 -27.61
N VAL A 106 30.41 31.38 -27.71
CA VAL A 106 30.35 30.44 -28.85
C VAL A 106 29.29 30.90 -29.87
N PRO A 107 29.67 31.24 -31.11
CA PRO A 107 28.71 31.40 -32.19
C PRO A 107 28.19 30.02 -32.66
N GLY A 108 26.93 29.69 -32.36
CA GLY A 108 26.26 28.45 -32.83
C GLY A 108 25.51 27.68 -31.73
N GLU A 109 24.79 26.61 -32.10
CA GLU A 109 24.13 25.71 -31.14
C GLU A 109 25.14 24.73 -30.55
N ILE A 110 25.39 24.81 -29.23
CA ILE A 110 26.31 23.93 -28.52
C ILE A 110 25.71 22.51 -28.42
N PRO A 111 26.44 21.44 -28.80
CA PRO A 111 25.95 20.07 -28.68
C PRO A 111 25.76 19.70 -27.20
N TRP A 112 24.83 18.79 -26.91
CA TRP A 112 24.61 18.30 -25.55
C TRP A 112 25.31 16.96 -25.28
N LEU A 113 25.79 16.81 -24.06
CA LEU A 113 26.21 15.53 -23.48
C LEU A 113 25.18 15.16 -22.41
N GLN A 114 24.38 14.13 -22.67
CA GLN A 114 23.41 13.62 -21.72
C GLN A 114 24.05 12.51 -20.89
N VAL A 115 24.24 12.75 -19.60
CA VAL A 115 24.71 11.76 -18.64
C VAL A 115 23.51 10.99 -18.11
N ASP A 116 23.41 9.73 -18.53
CA ASP A 116 22.34 8.83 -18.11
C ASP A 116 22.82 8.02 -16.91
N CYS A 117 22.43 8.43 -15.71
CA CYS A 117 22.87 7.78 -14.49
C CYS A 117 21.91 6.65 -14.09
N TYR A 118 22.45 5.49 -13.78
CA TYR A 118 21.73 4.31 -13.31
C TYR A 118 22.04 4.03 -11.85
N SER A 119 21.00 3.75 -11.06
CA SER A 119 21.12 3.38 -9.64
C SER A 119 19.88 2.62 -9.17
N PHE A 120 20.02 1.75 -8.17
CA PHE A 120 18.87 1.04 -7.59
C PHE A 120 18.05 1.94 -6.66
N PHE A 121 18.67 2.86 -5.92
CA PHE A 121 17.97 3.74 -4.99
C PHE A 121 18.48 5.18 -5.09
N ALA A 122 18.37 5.71 -6.30
CA ALA A 122 18.77 7.04 -6.76
C ALA A 122 18.69 8.18 -5.72
N VAL A 123 17.63 8.24 -4.91
CA VAL A 123 17.48 9.30 -3.90
C VAL A 123 18.61 9.33 -2.89
N ALA A 124 19.16 8.17 -2.51
CA ALA A 124 20.32 8.09 -1.63
C ALA A 124 21.61 8.41 -2.40
N GLU A 125 21.73 8.03 -3.66
CA GLU A 125 23.00 8.17 -4.38
C GLU A 125 23.26 9.59 -4.90
N TYR A 126 22.32 10.15 -5.67
CA TYR A 126 22.60 11.38 -6.46
C TYR A 126 22.99 12.63 -5.68
N PRO A 127 22.49 12.91 -4.47
CA PRO A 127 22.98 14.04 -3.69
C PRO A 127 24.49 13.93 -3.37
N ARG A 128 25.06 12.72 -3.40
CA ARG A 128 26.45 12.40 -3.04
C ARG A 128 27.39 12.35 -4.24
N VAL A 129 26.87 12.30 -5.47
CA VAL A 129 27.69 12.30 -6.69
C VAL A 129 28.15 13.69 -7.10
N PHE A 130 27.65 14.74 -6.46
CA PHE A 130 28.00 16.14 -6.73
C PHE A 130 28.72 16.80 -5.54
N MET A 131 29.63 17.72 -5.83
CA MET A 131 30.35 18.57 -4.88
C MET A 131 30.22 20.06 -5.26
N ASN A 132 30.67 20.93 -4.34
CA ASN A 132 30.77 22.39 -4.50
C ASN A 132 29.59 23.03 -5.25
N GLN A 133 29.82 23.66 -6.40
CA GLN A 133 28.81 24.42 -7.13
C GLN A 133 27.73 23.51 -7.72
N TYR A 134 28.11 22.36 -8.29
CA TYR A 134 27.14 21.44 -8.91
C TYR A 134 26.16 20.88 -7.88
N ARG A 135 26.60 20.66 -6.63
CA ARG A 135 25.71 20.27 -5.53
C ARG A 135 24.67 21.36 -5.23
N GLN A 136 25.09 22.64 -5.22
CA GLN A 136 24.17 23.76 -5.00
C GLN A 136 23.17 23.89 -6.16
N ASP A 137 23.64 23.73 -7.39
CA ASP A 137 22.77 23.76 -8.58
C ASP A 137 21.75 22.60 -8.54
N PHE A 138 22.17 21.40 -8.17
CA PHE A 138 21.29 20.25 -8.02
C PHE A 138 20.24 20.49 -6.91
N LYS A 139 20.65 21.03 -5.75
CA LYS A 139 19.74 21.43 -4.66
C LYS A 139 18.73 22.48 -5.14
N LYS A 140 19.17 23.45 -5.94
CA LYS A 140 18.31 24.48 -6.54
C LYS A 140 17.29 23.86 -7.50
N ILE A 141 17.72 22.98 -8.41
CA ILE A 141 16.83 22.25 -9.33
C ILE A 141 15.78 21.43 -8.56
N LEU A 142 16.19 20.78 -7.47
CA LEU A 142 15.28 20.05 -6.59
C LEU A 142 14.22 20.97 -5.96
N LEU A 143 14.54 22.22 -5.65
CA LEU A 143 13.59 23.18 -5.07
C LEU A 143 12.71 23.89 -6.12
N GLU A 144 13.26 24.13 -7.32
CA GLU A 144 12.64 24.94 -8.37
C GLU A 144 11.94 24.10 -9.46
N THR A 145 11.61 22.85 -9.17
CA THR A 145 10.90 21.98 -10.13
C THR A 145 9.56 22.58 -10.55
N THR A 146 9.33 22.66 -11.86
CA THR A 146 8.11 23.19 -12.48
C THR A 146 7.28 22.09 -13.13
N SER A 147 6.12 22.42 -13.70
CA SER A 147 5.31 21.45 -14.45
C SER A 147 5.97 20.95 -15.75
N ASN A 148 7.00 21.65 -16.24
CA ASN A 148 7.63 21.41 -17.53
C ASN A 148 9.07 20.89 -17.41
N ASN A 149 9.75 21.11 -16.29
CA ASN A 149 11.12 20.67 -16.08
C ASN A 149 11.40 20.48 -14.61
N GLY A 150 12.06 19.38 -14.25
CA GLY A 150 12.65 19.21 -12.94
C GLY A 150 12.83 17.75 -12.52
N ILE A 151 12.95 17.57 -11.21
CA ILE A 151 13.16 16.27 -10.58
C ILE A 151 11.93 15.99 -9.71
N GLU A 152 11.42 14.77 -9.72
CA GLU A 152 10.36 14.38 -8.80
C GLU A 152 10.57 12.98 -8.27
N GLN A 153 9.94 12.71 -7.14
CA GLN A 153 10.02 11.43 -6.48
C GLN A 153 8.62 10.89 -6.20
N GLY A 154 8.22 9.90 -7.00
CA GLY A 154 7.12 9.00 -6.69
C GLY A 154 7.67 7.71 -6.08
N ARG A 155 7.35 6.55 -6.68
CA ARG A 155 8.03 5.26 -6.34
C ARG A 155 9.53 5.30 -6.53
N ARG A 156 9.97 6.12 -7.49
CA ARG A 156 11.34 6.24 -7.95
C ARG A 156 11.66 7.72 -8.15
N LEU A 157 12.93 8.09 -8.02
CA LEU A 157 13.42 9.39 -8.44
C LEU A 157 13.44 9.44 -9.98
N ARG A 158 12.96 10.53 -10.57
CA ARG A 158 13.05 10.75 -12.01
C ARG A 158 13.30 12.19 -12.36
N THR A 159 14.02 12.38 -13.45
CA THR A 159 14.13 13.63 -14.19
C THR A 159 13.00 13.71 -15.21
N PHE A 160 12.50 14.92 -15.49
CA PHE A 160 11.59 15.12 -16.59
C PHE A 160 11.77 16.48 -17.25
N HIS A 161 11.64 16.48 -18.59
CA HIS A 161 11.54 17.66 -19.43
C HIS A 161 10.34 17.51 -20.37
N ARG A 162 9.46 18.51 -20.42
CA ARG A 162 8.25 18.47 -21.23
C ARG A 162 8.51 19.13 -22.58
N GLU A 163 8.49 18.34 -23.63
CA GLU A 163 8.52 18.81 -25.01
C GLU A 163 7.15 18.52 -25.66
N LYS A 164 6.41 19.58 -26.02
CA LYS A 164 5.03 19.49 -26.52
C LYS A 164 4.13 18.70 -25.54
N ASN A 165 3.66 17.52 -25.96
CA ASN A 165 2.82 16.60 -25.18
C ASN A 165 3.57 15.36 -24.67
N ARG A 166 4.91 15.38 -24.69
CA ARG A 166 5.75 14.27 -24.23
C ARG A 166 6.64 14.71 -23.06
N TYR A 167 6.86 13.79 -22.14
CA TYR A 167 7.85 13.93 -21.07
C TYR A 167 9.07 13.09 -21.45
N LEU A 168 10.23 13.73 -21.49
CA LEU A 168 11.53 13.12 -21.74
C LEU A 168 12.27 12.96 -20.41
N ASN A 169 13.06 11.90 -20.25
CA ASN A 169 13.69 11.54 -18.96
C ASN A 169 15.00 12.30 -18.67
N TRP A 170 15.06 13.61 -18.91
CA TRP A 170 16.26 14.40 -18.64
C TRP A 170 15.90 15.77 -18.08
N ILE A 171 16.89 16.46 -17.54
CA ILE A 171 16.85 17.88 -17.19
C ILE A 171 18.06 18.59 -17.82
N GLU A 172 17.84 19.85 -18.18
CA GLU A 172 18.95 20.73 -18.54
C GLU A 172 19.63 21.23 -17.26
N THR A 173 20.96 21.24 -17.25
CA THR A 173 21.76 21.76 -16.14
C THR A 173 22.45 23.06 -16.55
N PRO A 174 22.89 23.92 -15.61
CA PRO A 174 23.63 25.13 -15.96
C PRO A 174 25.11 24.84 -16.32
N TRP A 175 25.46 23.58 -16.60
CA TRP A 175 26.84 23.12 -16.68
C TRP A 175 27.34 23.06 -18.12
N LEU A 176 28.56 23.58 -18.34
CA LEU A 176 29.32 23.40 -19.57
C LEU A 176 30.60 22.61 -19.28
N ILE A 177 30.98 21.75 -20.22
CA ILE A 177 32.19 20.95 -20.13
C ILE A 177 32.95 20.95 -21.46
N LEU A 178 34.26 21.13 -21.41
CA LEU A 178 35.16 20.80 -22.50
C LEU A 178 35.54 19.33 -22.36
N LEU A 179 35.19 18.52 -23.36
CA LEU A 179 35.51 17.10 -23.46
C LEU A 179 36.24 16.85 -24.77
N ASP A 180 37.51 16.46 -24.70
CA ASP A 180 38.38 16.18 -25.86
C ASP A 180 38.36 17.28 -26.93
N ASN A 181 38.48 18.54 -26.51
CA ASN A 181 38.43 19.77 -27.33
C ASN A 181 37.04 20.20 -27.83
N TYR A 182 35.97 19.54 -27.42
CA TYR A 182 34.60 19.93 -27.77
C TYR A 182 33.83 20.45 -26.56
N ILE A 183 33.13 21.56 -26.72
CA ILE A 183 32.29 22.14 -25.66
C ILE A 183 30.91 21.51 -25.72
N TYR A 184 30.42 21.04 -24.58
CA TYR A 184 29.12 20.43 -24.40
C TYR A 184 28.29 21.14 -23.34
N ARG A 185 26.99 21.30 -23.61
CA ARG A 185 25.99 21.53 -22.56
C ARG A 185 25.64 20.20 -21.89
N VAL A 186 25.54 20.17 -20.57
CA VAL A 186 25.28 18.91 -19.86
C VAL A 186 23.80 18.74 -19.58
N ARG A 187 23.27 17.59 -19.98
CA ARG A 187 21.95 17.09 -19.55
C ARG A 187 22.13 15.96 -18.57
N LEU A 188 21.21 15.86 -17.61
CA LEU A 188 21.21 14.79 -16.62
C LEU A 188 19.93 13.98 -16.73
N SER A 189 20.06 12.66 -16.77
CA SER A 189 18.95 11.72 -16.69
C SER A 189 19.14 10.77 -15.51
N ILE A 190 18.04 10.46 -14.82
CA ILE A 190 18.05 9.51 -13.70
C ILE A 190 17.24 8.26 -14.06
N TYR A 191 17.91 7.10 -14.01
CA TYR A 191 17.34 5.76 -14.15
C TYR A 191 17.37 5.04 -12.81
N ASP A 192 16.39 5.36 -11.96
CA ASP A 192 16.13 4.69 -10.69
C ASP A 192 15.38 3.35 -10.93
N THR A 193 16.03 2.23 -10.61
CA THR A 193 15.50 0.89 -10.85
C THR A 193 14.74 0.28 -9.66
N SER A 194 14.65 0.98 -8.51
CA SER A 194 13.96 0.49 -7.29
C SER A 194 12.53 0.03 -7.54
N ALA A 195 11.83 0.62 -8.51
CA ALA A 195 10.42 0.36 -8.76
C ALA A 195 10.15 -0.67 -9.88
N VAL A 196 11.19 -1.16 -10.57
CA VAL A 196 11.07 -2.05 -11.75
C VAL A 196 10.29 -3.31 -11.40
N HIS A 197 10.53 -3.91 -10.23
CA HIS A 197 9.80 -5.07 -9.69
C HIS A 197 8.99 -4.74 -8.43
N GLY A 198 8.62 -3.47 -8.23
CA GLY A 198 7.89 -3.03 -7.02
C GLY A 198 8.78 -2.96 -5.78
N ASN A 199 8.26 -3.29 -4.59
CA ASN A 199 9.04 -3.27 -3.34
C ASN A 199 9.91 -4.54 -3.21
N THR A 200 10.99 -4.60 -3.98
CA THR A 200 11.97 -5.70 -3.94
C THR A 200 13.35 -5.17 -3.55
N SER A 201 14.26 -6.05 -3.10
CA SER A 201 15.66 -5.69 -2.89
C SER A 201 16.43 -5.71 -4.21
N TYR A 202 17.55 -4.99 -4.26
CA TYR A 202 18.44 -4.99 -5.44
C TYR A 202 18.87 -6.40 -5.83
N LYS A 203 19.29 -7.19 -4.84
CA LYS A 203 19.66 -8.61 -5.01
C LYS A 203 18.56 -9.41 -5.70
N ASN A 204 17.32 -9.25 -5.25
CA ASN A 204 16.20 -9.98 -5.83
C ASN A 204 15.89 -9.48 -7.24
N PHE A 205 15.97 -8.18 -7.51
CA PHE A 205 15.82 -7.64 -8.87
C PHE A 205 16.87 -8.24 -9.83
N CYS A 206 18.16 -8.16 -9.47
CA CYS A 206 19.25 -8.74 -10.25
C CYS A 206 19.07 -10.25 -10.47
N THR A 207 18.78 -11.00 -9.41
CA THR A 207 18.55 -12.45 -9.47
C THR A 207 17.37 -12.79 -10.38
N ASN A 208 16.27 -12.02 -10.28
CA ASN A 208 15.10 -12.18 -11.13
C ASN A 208 15.43 -11.89 -12.61
N SER A 209 16.36 -10.97 -12.85
CA SER A 209 16.88 -10.64 -14.17
C SER A 209 18.04 -11.53 -14.65
N GLY A 210 18.32 -12.64 -13.96
CA GLY A 210 19.35 -13.60 -14.36
C GLY A 210 20.78 -13.20 -14.01
N LEU A 211 20.97 -12.24 -13.10
CA LEU A 211 22.28 -11.80 -12.62
C LEU A 211 22.54 -12.30 -11.20
N LYS A 212 23.72 -12.87 -10.98
CA LYS A 212 24.20 -13.27 -9.66
C LYS A 212 25.11 -12.16 -9.11
N LEU A 213 24.80 -11.69 -7.90
CA LEU A 213 25.64 -10.73 -7.18
C LEU A 213 26.46 -11.50 -6.15
N ASP A 214 27.72 -11.81 -6.48
CA ASP A 214 28.54 -12.72 -5.67
C ASP A 214 28.95 -12.13 -4.31
N PHE A 215 29.06 -10.80 -4.20
CA PHE A 215 29.61 -10.12 -3.01
C PHE A 215 28.57 -9.38 -2.16
N LYS A 216 27.29 -9.41 -2.53
CA LYS A 216 26.24 -8.61 -1.85
C LYS A 216 25.96 -9.06 -0.40
N ASP A 217 26.35 -10.29 -0.07
CA ASP A 217 26.19 -10.88 1.25
C ASP A 217 27.46 -10.75 2.13
N ASN A 218 28.50 -10.03 1.69
CA ASN A 218 29.76 -9.85 2.43
C ASN A 218 29.57 -9.17 3.81
N PHE A 219 28.51 -8.38 3.96
CA PHE A 219 28.21 -7.63 5.18
C PHE A 219 26.80 -7.90 5.72
N THR A 220 26.74 -8.10 7.04
CA THR A 220 25.52 -8.13 7.85
C THR A 220 24.85 -6.76 7.93
N SER A 221 23.63 -6.70 8.46
CA SER A 221 22.92 -5.43 8.67
C SER A 221 23.62 -4.49 9.67
N GLU A 222 24.27 -5.04 10.70
CA GLU A 222 25.03 -4.25 11.68
C GLU A 222 26.29 -3.67 11.04
N GLU A 223 27.04 -4.48 10.27
CA GLU A 223 28.22 -4.01 9.54
C GLU A 223 27.86 -2.91 8.52
N LYS A 224 26.73 -3.05 7.83
CA LYS A 224 26.20 -2.01 6.92
C LYS A 224 25.85 -0.69 7.62
N SER A 225 25.60 -0.69 8.92
CA SER A 225 25.41 0.56 9.66
C SER A 225 26.74 1.28 9.95
N ARG A 226 27.86 0.54 9.96
CA ARG A 226 29.22 0.99 10.23
C ARG A 226 30.14 0.82 9.02
N MET A 227 29.67 1.20 7.82
CA MET A 227 30.43 0.99 6.59
C MET A 227 31.83 1.62 6.58
N LEU A 228 32.07 2.68 7.37
CA LEU A 228 33.41 3.26 7.51
C LEU A 228 34.38 2.31 8.21
N ASP A 229 33.91 1.55 9.19
CA ASP A 229 34.73 0.52 9.84
C ASP A 229 35.05 -0.60 8.85
N MET A 230 34.08 -0.99 8.02
CA MET A 230 34.30 -2.01 6.97
C MET A 230 35.28 -1.52 5.90
N TYR A 231 35.23 -0.24 5.56
CA TYR A 231 36.18 0.40 4.64
C TYR A 231 37.62 0.32 5.13
N ASP A 232 37.83 0.49 6.44
CA ASP A 232 39.15 0.48 7.09
C ASP A 232 39.63 -0.96 7.40
N GLN A 233 38.74 -1.80 7.96
CA GLN A 233 39.08 -3.11 8.55
C GLN A 233 38.97 -4.28 7.56
N ARG A 234 38.08 -4.19 6.57
CA ARG A 234 37.82 -5.24 5.56
C ARG A 234 37.85 -4.66 4.15
N PRO A 235 38.98 -4.06 3.72
CA PRO A 235 39.04 -3.24 2.51
C PRO A 235 38.71 -4.00 1.22
N GLU A 236 39.17 -5.25 1.08
CA GLU A 236 38.87 -6.07 -0.10
C GLU A 236 37.40 -6.46 -0.18
N ASP A 237 36.79 -6.86 0.94
CA ASP A 237 35.37 -7.17 1.00
C ASP A 237 34.51 -5.95 0.71
N PHE A 238 34.95 -4.77 1.17
CA PHE A 238 34.30 -3.49 0.90
C PHE A 238 34.35 -3.16 -0.59
N ASP A 239 35.53 -3.21 -1.20
CA ASP A 239 35.70 -2.85 -2.61
C ASP A 239 34.89 -3.80 -3.51
N ASN A 240 34.89 -5.11 -3.20
CA ASN A 240 34.08 -6.12 -3.89
C ASN A 240 32.56 -5.91 -3.69
N TYR A 241 32.13 -5.59 -2.47
CA TYR A 241 30.74 -5.28 -2.16
C TYR A 241 30.25 -4.07 -2.97
N ALA A 242 31.00 -2.97 -2.91
CA ALA A 242 30.58 -1.70 -3.48
C ALA A 242 30.63 -1.68 -5.02
N LEU A 243 31.60 -2.37 -5.63
CA LEU A 243 31.60 -2.57 -7.09
C LEU A 243 30.52 -3.56 -7.55
N GLY A 244 30.08 -4.44 -6.64
CA GLY A 244 29.01 -5.41 -6.85
C GLY A 244 27.63 -4.78 -7.11
N ASP A 245 27.46 -3.48 -6.89
CA ASP A 245 26.19 -2.76 -7.08
C ASP A 245 26.04 -2.01 -8.42
N LEU A 246 27.03 -2.15 -9.32
CA LEU A 246 27.06 -1.48 -10.63
C LEU A 246 26.50 -2.34 -11.78
N TYR A 247 25.35 -2.99 -11.57
CA TYR A 247 24.70 -3.91 -12.52
C TYR A 247 23.25 -3.53 -12.91
N ASN A 248 22.80 -2.31 -12.67
CA ASN A 248 21.39 -1.93 -12.89
C ASN A 248 20.96 -2.06 -14.36
N HIS A 249 21.76 -1.60 -15.30
CA HIS A 249 21.51 -1.66 -16.74
C HIS A 249 21.49 -3.09 -17.26
N ASN A 250 22.46 -3.91 -16.84
CA ASN A 250 22.46 -5.34 -17.14
C ASN A 250 21.19 -6.01 -16.59
N ALA A 251 20.74 -5.65 -15.39
CA ALA A 251 19.52 -6.18 -14.81
C ALA A 251 18.27 -5.72 -15.58
N LEU A 252 18.27 -4.49 -16.12
CA LEU A 252 17.21 -4.00 -17.01
C LEU A 252 17.18 -4.77 -18.33
N LEU A 253 18.34 -5.11 -18.91
CA LEU A 253 18.43 -5.93 -20.12
C LEU A 253 17.97 -7.37 -19.86
N GLY A 254 18.36 -7.98 -18.75
CA GLY A 254 17.84 -9.29 -18.34
C GLY A 254 16.31 -9.27 -18.15
N ASN A 255 15.79 -8.19 -17.57
CA ASN A 255 14.35 -7.98 -17.44
C ASN A 255 13.65 -7.82 -18.80
N VAL A 256 14.28 -7.15 -19.77
CA VAL A 256 13.79 -7.07 -21.17
C VAL A 256 13.60 -8.47 -21.75
N GLU A 257 14.59 -9.36 -21.61
CA GLU A 257 14.48 -10.73 -22.11
C GLU A 257 13.40 -11.53 -21.39
N ASN A 258 13.30 -11.41 -20.07
CA ASN A 258 12.24 -12.05 -19.30
C ASN A 258 10.84 -11.62 -19.78
N PHE A 259 10.63 -10.32 -20.03
CA PHE A 259 9.34 -9.84 -20.49
C PHE A 259 9.04 -10.23 -21.94
N LYS A 260 10.05 -10.37 -22.81
CA LYS A 260 9.82 -10.99 -24.13
C LYS A 260 9.25 -12.40 -23.99
N LEU A 261 9.81 -13.22 -23.10
CA LEU A 261 9.31 -14.57 -22.82
C LEU A 261 7.89 -14.55 -22.24
N ILE A 262 7.58 -13.60 -21.35
CA ILE A 262 6.22 -13.42 -20.82
C ILE A 262 5.25 -13.06 -21.96
N TYR A 263 5.58 -12.08 -22.79
CA TYR A 263 4.75 -11.72 -23.95
C TYR A 263 4.54 -12.92 -24.88
N GLN A 264 5.57 -13.73 -25.13
CA GLN A 264 5.47 -14.97 -25.90
C GLN A 264 4.52 -15.97 -25.25
N SER A 265 4.66 -16.24 -23.94
CA SER A 265 3.79 -17.16 -23.21
C SER A 265 2.30 -16.75 -23.24
N LEU A 266 2.03 -15.46 -23.42
CA LEU A 266 0.68 -14.91 -23.54
C LEU A 266 0.16 -14.90 -24.99
N GLY A 267 1.04 -15.16 -25.97
CA GLY A 267 0.78 -15.04 -27.40
C GLY A 267 0.65 -13.57 -27.85
N LEU A 268 1.46 -12.69 -27.27
CA LEU A 268 1.45 -11.24 -27.51
C LEU A 268 2.76 -10.76 -28.17
N GLU A 269 3.53 -11.64 -28.82
CA GLU A 269 4.86 -11.32 -29.37
C GLU A 269 4.85 -10.07 -30.25
N ASN A 270 3.87 -10.00 -31.16
CA ASN A 270 3.71 -8.89 -32.10
C ASN A 270 3.35 -7.56 -31.42
N TYR A 271 3.02 -7.59 -30.13
CA TYR A 271 2.62 -6.44 -29.33
C TYR A 271 3.65 -6.09 -28.24
N TYR A 272 4.84 -6.70 -28.29
CA TYR A 272 5.89 -6.48 -27.31
C TYR A 272 6.31 -5.01 -27.24
N THR A 273 6.46 -4.51 -26.03
CA THR A 273 7.04 -3.20 -25.76
C THR A 273 8.11 -3.32 -24.69
N ILE A 274 9.14 -2.48 -24.78
CA ILE A 274 10.22 -2.44 -23.78
C ILE A 274 9.60 -2.16 -22.39
N PRO A 275 9.90 -2.99 -21.37
CA PRO A 275 9.44 -2.77 -20.01
C PRO A 275 9.73 -1.35 -19.51
N LYS A 276 8.82 -0.81 -18.72
CA LYS A 276 8.99 0.50 -18.10
C LYS A 276 9.70 0.34 -16.75
N LEU A 277 10.23 1.45 -16.24
CA LEU A 277 10.92 1.51 -14.93
C LEU A 277 9.99 1.35 -13.72
N THR A 278 8.76 0.90 -13.93
CA THR A 278 7.80 0.55 -12.88
C THR A 278 7.00 -0.66 -13.32
N ILE A 279 6.84 -1.65 -12.44
CA ILE A 279 6.10 -2.87 -12.77
C ILE A 279 4.65 -2.60 -13.23
N GLY A 280 3.96 -1.64 -12.60
CA GLY A 280 2.58 -1.28 -12.97
C GLY A 280 2.46 -0.77 -14.41
N ALA A 281 3.35 0.14 -14.82
CA ALA A 281 3.34 0.60 -16.21
C ALA A 281 3.67 -0.52 -17.21
N THR A 282 4.56 -1.46 -16.86
CA THR A 282 4.88 -2.62 -17.70
C THR A 282 3.69 -3.57 -17.83
N VAL A 283 3.03 -3.93 -16.73
CA VAL A 283 1.90 -4.86 -16.72
C VAL A 283 0.65 -4.23 -17.34
N SER A 284 0.42 -2.93 -17.14
CA SER A 284 -0.63 -2.20 -17.85
C SER A 284 -0.47 -2.29 -19.35
N ARG A 285 0.76 -2.32 -19.90
CA ARG A 285 0.99 -2.56 -21.34
C ARG A 285 0.62 -3.95 -21.78
N ILE A 286 0.88 -4.97 -20.97
CA ILE A 286 0.45 -6.34 -21.29
C ILE A 286 -1.08 -6.40 -21.42
N ILE A 287 -1.81 -5.71 -20.54
CA ILE A 287 -3.27 -5.63 -20.61
C ILE A 287 -3.73 -4.85 -21.86
N GLU A 288 -3.12 -3.70 -22.14
CA GLU A 288 -3.40 -2.92 -23.37
C GLU A 288 -3.14 -3.76 -24.63
N SER A 289 -2.00 -4.48 -24.70
CA SER A 289 -1.64 -5.38 -25.79
C SER A 289 -2.66 -6.53 -25.95
N ALA A 290 -3.10 -7.13 -24.83
CA ALA A 290 -4.10 -8.18 -24.86
C ALA A 290 -5.45 -7.68 -25.40
N ILE A 291 -5.87 -6.46 -25.02
CA ILE A 291 -7.10 -5.83 -25.53
C ILE A 291 -6.92 -5.48 -27.01
N ASN A 292 -5.82 -4.85 -27.43
CA ASN A 292 -5.57 -4.51 -28.83
C ASN A 292 -5.59 -5.74 -29.73
N LYS A 293 -5.04 -6.87 -29.26
CA LYS A 293 -5.13 -8.15 -29.97
C LYS A 293 -6.56 -8.60 -30.21
N GLN A 294 -7.49 -8.35 -29.28
CA GLN A 294 -8.91 -8.68 -29.47
C GLN A 294 -9.56 -7.84 -30.58
N PHE A 295 -9.09 -6.61 -30.81
CA PHE A 295 -9.57 -5.74 -31.88
C PHE A 295 -8.81 -5.91 -33.20
N ASN A 296 -7.83 -6.83 -33.28
CA ASN A 296 -6.86 -6.90 -34.39
C ASN A 296 -6.22 -5.54 -34.69
N ALA A 297 -5.96 -4.75 -33.65
CA ALA A 297 -5.45 -3.39 -33.77
C ALA A 297 -3.92 -3.36 -33.85
N PRO A 298 -3.31 -2.31 -34.45
CA PRO A 298 -1.85 -2.14 -34.43
C PRO A 298 -1.29 -2.07 -33.00
N PRO A 299 -0.08 -2.59 -32.74
CA PRO A 299 0.53 -2.59 -31.40
C PRO A 299 0.59 -1.24 -30.71
N GLU A 300 0.85 -0.18 -31.47
CA GLU A 300 1.07 1.18 -30.99
C GLU A 300 -0.20 2.00 -30.73
N THR A 301 -1.38 1.56 -31.21
CA THR A 301 -2.60 2.35 -31.02
C THR A 301 -3.12 2.27 -29.58
N ARG A 302 -3.69 3.38 -29.11
CA ARG A 302 -4.48 3.43 -27.87
C ARG A 302 -5.92 3.86 -28.10
N ASP A 303 -6.37 3.91 -29.35
CA ASP A 303 -7.68 4.46 -29.69
C ASP A 303 -8.80 3.62 -29.05
N PHE A 304 -8.69 2.29 -29.14
CA PHE A 304 -9.62 1.35 -28.51
C PHE A 304 -9.62 1.45 -26.99
N ILE A 305 -8.45 1.57 -26.36
CA ILE A 305 -8.33 1.78 -24.91
C ILE A 305 -9.01 3.08 -24.49
N ASN A 306 -8.77 4.16 -25.23
CA ASN A 306 -9.32 5.48 -24.95
C ASN A 306 -10.83 5.54 -25.18
N LYS A 307 -11.34 4.80 -26.16
CA LYS A 307 -12.76 4.74 -26.50
C LYS A 307 -13.55 3.87 -25.53
N TYR A 308 -13.04 2.68 -25.19
CA TYR A 308 -13.81 1.65 -24.50
C TYR A 308 -13.42 1.39 -23.03
N CYS A 309 -12.26 1.85 -22.54
CA CYS A 309 -11.85 1.63 -21.14
C CYS A 309 -11.93 2.90 -20.27
N LYS A 310 -11.69 4.08 -20.90
CA LYS A 310 -11.57 5.37 -20.22
C LYS A 310 -12.67 5.68 -19.20
N TYR A 311 -13.94 5.44 -19.54
CA TYR A 311 -15.08 5.90 -18.75
C TYR A 311 -15.26 5.16 -17.42
N GLY A 312 -14.71 3.95 -17.31
CA GLY A 312 -14.66 3.20 -16.04
C GLY A 312 -13.45 3.53 -15.17
N SER A 313 -12.48 4.31 -15.68
CA SER A 313 -11.22 4.58 -14.98
C SER A 313 -11.35 5.63 -13.89
N ALA A 314 -10.58 5.48 -12.82
CA ALA A 314 -10.56 6.47 -11.73
C ALA A 314 -10.02 7.85 -12.18
N ASP A 315 -9.10 7.90 -13.16
CA ASP A 315 -8.61 9.18 -13.73
C ASP A 315 -9.74 10.01 -14.35
N TYR A 316 -10.64 9.35 -15.08
CA TYR A 316 -11.79 10.02 -15.69
C TYR A 316 -12.77 10.47 -14.61
N LEU A 317 -13.16 9.57 -13.71
CA LEU A 317 -14.20 9.83 -12.72
C LEU A 317 -13.81 10.94 -11.75
N LYS A 318 -12.58 10.97 -11.24
CA LYS A 318 -12.16 11.99 -10.25
C LYS A 318 -12.23 13.42 -10.77
N ARG A 319 -12.25 13.60 -12.10
CA ARG A 319 -12.33 14.92 -12.78
C ARG A 319 -13.76 15.41 -12.97
N LEU A 320 -14.77 14.59 -12.67
CA LEU A 320 -16.17 14.98 -12.80
C LEU A 320 -16.55 16.05 -11.76
N GLY A 321 -17.37 17.02 -12.18
CA GLY A 321 -17.94 18.06 -11.30
C GLY A 321 -19.18 17.61 -10.50
N THR A 322 -19.56 16.35 -10.62
CA THR A 322 -20.77 15.74 -10.04
C THR A 322 -20.41 14.76 -8.91
N THR A 323 -21.41 14.17 -8.26
CA THR A 323 -21.21 13.08 -7.30
C THR A 323 -20.59 11.84 -7.94
N GLY A 324 -20.58 11.72 -9.27
CA GLY A 324 -19.89 10.65 -9.99
C GLY A 324 -18.40 10.56 -9.67
N ALA A 325 -17.76 11.67 -9.26
CA ALA A 325 -16.38 11.66 -8.79
C ALA A 325 -16.14 10.77 -7.55
N ILE A 326 -17.17 10.54 -6.73
CA ILE A 326 -17.09 9.67 -5.54
C ILE A 326 -16.89 8.21 -5.96
N ASN A 327 -17.31 7.82 -7.17
CA ASN A 327 -17.06 6.47 -7.70
C ASN A 327 -15.58 6.21 -8.04
N ALA A 328 -14.73 7.25 -8.08
CA ALA A 328 -13.30 7.09 -8.38
C ALA A 328 -12.55 6.28 -7.30
N LYS A 329 -13.08 6.23 -6.06
CA LYS A 329 -12.48 5.47 -4.97
C LYS A 329 -12.74 3.97 -5.17
N VAL A 330 -11.65 3.19 -5.14
CA VAL A 330 -11.71 1.75 -4.91
C VAL A 330 -11.45 1.47 -3.43
N ASP A 331 -12.36 0.74 -2.80
CA ASP A 331 -12.27 0.38 -1.38
C ASP A 331 -11.35 -0.85 -1.22
N GLY A 332 -10.45 -0.80 -0.25
CA GLY A 332 -9.54 -1.91 0.06
C GLY A 332 -10.22 -3.08 0.79
N GLY A 333 -9.43 -4.04 1.27
CA GLY A 333 -9.95 -5.16 2.06
C GLY A 333 -10.54 -4.74 3.41
N ARG A 334 -11.12 -5.71 4.13
CA ARG A 334 -11.72 -5.47 5.45
C ARG A 334 -10.64 -5.45 6.52
N CYS A 335 -10.58 -4.41 7.36
CA CYS A 335 -9.62 -4.32 8.47
C CYS A 335 -10.36 -3.90 9.74
N ARG A 336 -10.44 -4.79 10.74
CA ARG A 336 -11.22 -4.55 11.97
C ARG A 336 -10.75 -5.43 13.13
N ASN A 337 -10.76 -4.86 14.34
CA ASN A 337 -10.74 -5.65 15.58
C ASN A 337 -12.18 -6.03 15.96
N ASN A 338 -12.44 -7.32 16.02
CA ASN A 338 -13.78 -7.85 16.23
C ASN A 338 -14.02 -8.20 17.70
N ARG A 339 -12.93 -8.39 18.45
CA ARG A 339 -12.92 -8.74 19.88
C ARG A 339 -12.04 -7.72 20.62
N PRO A 340 -12.46 -6.44 20.69
CA PRO A 340 -11.62 -5.34 21.18
C PRO A 340 -11.24 -5.43 22.65
N LEU A 341 -11.84 -6.36 23.41
CA LEU A 341 -11.56 -6.59 24.83
C LEU A 341 -10.59 -7.75 25.06
N ASP A 342 -10.31 -8.55 24.04
CA ASP A 342 -9.43 -9.71 24.16
C ASP A 342 -8.01 -9.33 23.77
N THR A 343 -7.15 -9.11 24.76
CA THR A 343 -5.74 -8.76 24.56
C THR A 343 -4.84 -9.98 24.44
N PHE A 344 -5.24 -11.11 25.04
CA PHE A 344 -4.48 -12.35 25.11
C PHE A 344 -5.39 -13.58 25.05
N LEU A 345 -4.95 -14.62 24.33
CA LEU A 345 -5.58 -15.94 24.29
C LEU A 345 -4.50 -17.03 24.39
N GLU A 346 -4.75 -18.04 25.22
CA GLU A 346 -3.95 -19.28 25.32
C GLU A 346 -4.85 -20.48 24.97
N THR A 347 -4.90 -20.81 23.69
CA THR A 347 -5.78 -21.81 23.07
C THR A 347 -5.21 -22.21 21.71
N VAL A 348 -5.86 -23.14 21.00
CA VAL A 348 -5.50 -23.46 19.62
C VAL A 348 -6.09 -22.40 18.69
N ILE A 349 -5.23 -21.47 18.26
CA ILE A 349 -5.56 -20.40 17.34
C ILE A 349 -5.28 -20.88 15.92
N CYS A 350 -6.26 -20.73 15.02
CA CYS A 350 -6.11 -21.01 13.60
C CYS A 350 -6.04 -19.70 12.80
N ASN A 351 -5.23 -19.67 11.75
CA ASN A 351 -5.01 -18.50 10.88
C ASN A 351 -5.46 -18.79 9.44
N PRO A 352 -6.77 -18.77 9.15
CA PRO A 352 -7.30 -18.87 7.80
C PRO A 352 -7.07 -17.61 6.95
N ASP A 353 -6.82 -17.83 5.67
CA ASP A 353 -6.73 -16.82 4.63
C ASP A 353 -7.51 -17.26 3.39
N ILE A 354 -7.88 -16.33 2.51
CA ILE A 354 -8.49 -16.67 1.22
C ILE A 354 -7.39 -17.10 0.24
N ALA A 355 -7.47 -18.35 -0.22
CA ALA A 355 -6.49 -18.93 -1.14
C ALA A 355 -6.42 -18.10 -2.44
N GLY A 356 -5.28 -17.44 -2.67
CA GLY A 356 -5.04 -16.64 -3.88
C GLY A 356 -6.08 -15.54 -4.12
N CYS A 357 -6.55 -14.87 -3.05
CA CYS A 357 -7.66 -13.90 -3.05
C CYS A 357 -7.78 -13.06 -4.33
N TYR A 358 -6.79 -12.19 -4.63
CA TYR A 358 -6.86 -11.32 -5.80
C TYR A 358 -6.72 -12.08 -7.12
N GLY A 359 -5.89 -13.12 -7.18
CA GLY A 359 -5.73 -13.94 -8.38
C GLY A 359 -7.04 -14.62 -8.78
N ASN A 360 -7.69 -15.31 -7.83
CA ASN A 360 -9.00 -15.93 -8.05
C ASN A 360 -10.09 -14.88 -8.31
N GLY A 361 -10.06 -13.76 -7.58
CA GLY A 361 -10.98 -12.65 -7.78
C GLY A 361 -10.88 -12.08 -9.19
N LEU A 362 -9.68 -11.97 -9.78
CA LEU A 362 -9.48 -11.59 -11.18
C LEU A 362 -9.98 -12.66 -12.15
N ARG A 363 -9.68 -13.95 -11.92
CA ARG A 363 -10.05 -15.04 -12.83
C ARG A 363 -11.55 -15.11 -13.09
N ILE A 364 -12.36 -14.94 -12.05
CA ILE A 364 -13.83 -15.02 -12.15
C ILE A 364 -14.47 -13.69 -12.54
N GLN A 365 -13.70 -12.63 -12.74
CA GLN A 365 -14.22 -11.29 -13.03
C GLN A 365 -14.36 -11.05 -14.54
N THR A 366 -15.55 -10.61 -14.94
CA THR A 366 -15.78 -10.03 -16.25
C THR A 366 -15.24 -8.60 -16.29
N TYR A 367 -14.49 -8.27 -17.33
CA TYR A 367 -14.01 -6.93 -17.65
C TYR A 367 -14.80 -6.38 -18.83
N PRO A 368 -15.50 -5.25 -18.66
CA PRO A 368 -16.32 -4.66 -19.69
C PRO A 368 -15.51 -3.71 -20.60
N LEU A 369 -15.67 -3.86 -21.91
CA LEU A 369 -15.23 -2.90 -22.92
C LEU A 369 -16.45 -2.11 -23.40
N GLY A 370 -16.53 -0.82 -23.07
CA GLY A 370 -17.67 0.03 -23.40
C GLY A 370 -17.86 1.18 -22.41
N VAL A 371 -18.99 1.89 -22.53
CA VAL A 371 -19.30 3.06 -21.71
C VAL A 371 -20.34 2.68 -20.64
N PRO A 372 -20.00 2.72 -19.34
CA PRO A 372 -20.98 2.43 -18.29
C PRO A 372 -22.07 3.50 -18.24
N SER A 373 -23.24 3.13 -17.72
CA SER A 373 -24.25 4.07 -17.28
C SER A 373 -23.83 4.70 -15.95
N LEU A 374 -24.06 6.01 -15.80
CA LEU A 374 -23.72 6.77 -14.60
C LEU A 374 -24.96 7.50 -14.07
N LEU A 375 -25.31 7.26 -12.80
CA LEU A 375 -26.26 8.06 -12.03
C LEU A 375 -25.47 9.00 -11.12
N ASP A 376 -25.57 10.30 -11.36
CA ASP A 376 -24.91 11.32 -10.56
C ASP A 376 -25.77 12.59 -10.37
N TYR A 377 -25.28 13.46 -9.51
CA TYR A 377 -25.95 14.70 -9.12
C TYR A 377 -24.91 15.83 -9.02
N PRO A 378 -25.30 17.12 -9.12
CA PRO A 378 -24.40 18.23 -8.83
C PRO A 378 -23.80 18.12 -7.42
N ARG A 379 -22.46 18.10 -7.30
CA ARG A 379 -21.77 17.71 -6.05
C ARG A 379 -22.07 18.62 -4.84
N ASN A 380 -22.20 19.93 -5.06
CA ASN A 380 -22.36 20.93 -4.00
C ASN A 380 -23.79 21.47 -3.88
N SER A 381 -24.78 20.74 -4.40
CA SER A 381 -26.18 21.16 -4.36
C SER A 381 -26.89 20.61 -3.13
N THR A 382 -27.42 21.51 -2.30
CA THR A 382 -28.30 21.18 -1.17
C THR A 382 -29.72 20.77 -1.61
N THR A 383 -30.02 20.87 -2.90
CA THR A 383 -31.34 20.57 -3.47
C THR A 383 -31.39 19.21 -4.17
N ASN A 384 -30.33 18.40 -4.05
CA ASN A 384 -30.30 17.07 -4.62
C ASN A 384 -31.38 16.18 -3.99
N LYS A 385 -32.18 15.54 -4.84
CA LYS A 385 -33.16 14.55 -4.41
C LYS A 385 -32.65 13.15 -4.74
N TYR A 386 -31.91 12.57 -3.80
CA TYR A 386 -31.42 11.20 -3.92
C TYR A 386 -32.56 10.18 -3.87
N LEU A 387 -32.38 9.07 -4.58
CA LEU A 387 -33.27 7.92 -4.48
C LEU A 387 -32.93 7.15 -3.19
N THR A 388 -33.96 6.70 -2.48
CA THR A 388 -33.77 5.66 -1.46
C THR A 388 -33.31 4.36 -2.14
N LEU A 389 -32.62 3.49 -1.40
CA LEU A 389 -32.16 2.21 -1.93
C LEU A 389 -33.33 1.38 -2.48
N ARG A 390 -34.49 1.36 -1.80
CA ARG A 390 -35.70 0.70 -2.32
C ARG A 390 -36.14 1.26 -3.67
N GLN A 391 -36.18 2.59 -3.82
CA GLN A 391 -36.60 3.23 -5.06
C GLN A 391 -35.59 2.96 -6.19
N PHE A 392 -34.30 3.01 -5.86
CA PHE A 392 -33.22 2.70 -6.80
C PHE A 392 -33.32 1.26 -7.31
N LEU A 393 -33.42 0.28 -6.41
CA LEU A 393 -33.56 -1.14 -6.78
C LEU A 393 -34.86 -1.40 -7.55
N LYS A 394 -35.98 -0.80 -7.15
CA LYS A 394 -37.24 -0.93 -7.90
C LYS A 394 -37.10 -0.47 -9.35
N LYS A 395 -36.27 0.54 -9.60
CA LYS A 395 -36.08 1.13 -10.93
C LYS A 395 -35.04 0.38 -11.77
N TYR A 396 -33.90 0.05 -11.18
CA TYR A 396 -32.71 -0.38 -11.95
C TYR A 396 -32.26 -1.82 -11.69
N ASN A 397 -32.80 -2.55 -10.70
CA ASN A 397 -32.28 -3.87 -10.31
C ASN A 397 -32.26 -4.89 -11.47
N LYS A 398 -33.20 -4.78 -12.42
CA LYS A 398 -33.26 -5.65 -13.60
C LYS A 398 -32.11 -5.43 -14.60
N GLU A 399 -31.42 -4.29 -14.51
CA GLU A 399 -30.30 -3.95 -15.39
C GLU A 399 -28.95 -4.41 -14.83
N PHE A 400 -28.88 -4.76 -13.55
CA PHE A 400 -27.61 -5.04 -12.90
C PHE A 400 -27.09 -6.44 -13.23
N VAL A 401 -25.86 -6.47 -13.75
CA VAL A 401 -25.10 -7.71 -13.94
C VAL A 401 -24.16 -7.89 -12.74
N PRO A 402 -24.21 -9.03 -12.01
CA PRO A 402 -23.30 -9.30 -10.90
C PRO A 402 -21.83 -9.08 -11.26
N GLY A 403 -21.09 -8.36 -10.41
CA GLY A 403 -19.70 -8.02 -10.68
C GLY A 403 -19.48 -6.80 -11.59
N LEU A 404 -20.52 -6.22 -12.18
CA LEU A 404 -20.44 -5.12 -13.16
C LEU A 404 -21.29 -3.90 -12.78
N TRP A 405 -21.58 -3.73 -11.50
CA TRP A 405 -22.20 -2.51 -10.97
C TRP A 405 -21.66 -2.13 -9.59
N GLN A 406 -21.82 -0.86 -9.25
CA GLN A 406 -21.55 -0.33 -7.92
C GLN A 406 -22.42 0.89 -7.62
N ALA A 407 -22.63 1.16 -6.35
CA ALA A 407 -23.26 2.38 -5.85
C ALA A 407 -22.55 2.87 -4.59
N ARG A 408 -22.56 4.19 -4.39
CA ARG A 408 -22.15 4.83 -3.13
C ARG A 408 -23.41 5.20 -2.37
N ILE A 409 -23.53 4.67 -1.15
CA ILE A 409 -24.71 4.83 -0.30
C ILE A 409 -24.38 5.55 1.00
N SER A 410 -25.31 6.36 1.47
CA SER A 410 -25.27 7.01 2.78
C SER A 410 -26.63 6.89 3.46
N LEU A 411 -26.70 7.09 4.78
CA LEU A 411 -27.98 7.35 5.42
C LEU A 411 -28.51 8.73 4.99
N LYS A 412 -29.83 8.89 5.01
CA LYS A 412 -30.46 10.21 4.94
C LYS A 412 -29.91 11.11 6.05
N ASP A 413 -29.88 12.41 5.77
CA ASP A 413 -29.54 13.42 6.76
C ASP A 413 -30.40 13.24 8.02
N ASP A 414 -29.77 13.45 9.18
CA ASP A 414 -30.37 13.34 10.52
C ASP A 414 -30.96 11.96 10.89
N TYR A 415 -30.61 10.90 10.14
CA TYR A 415 -31.01 9.53 10.46
C TYR A 415 -29.85 8.68 10.98
N TYR A 416 -30.10 7.93 12.07
CA TYR A 416 -29.20 6.90 12.57
C TYR A 416 -29.93 5.56 12.60
N LEU A 417 -29.24 4.48 12.25
CA LEU A 417 -29.81 3.13 12.25
C LEU A 417 -30.23 2.74 13.67
N LYS A 418 -31.42 2.16 13.80
CA LYS A 418 -31.85 1.49 15.03
C LYS A 418 -31.24 0.09 15.10
N TYR A 419 -31.14 -0.58 13.96
CA TYR A 419 -30.58 -1.92 13.83
C TYR A 419 -29.12 -1.85 13.42
N GLN A 420 -28.23 -2.08 14.40
CA GLN A 420 -26.80 -1.94 14.21
C GLN A 420 -26.22 -2.87 13.14
N GLN A 421 -25.16 -2.41 12.48
CA GLN A 421 -24.47 -3.13 11.42
C GLN A 421 -22.94 -2.99 11.56
N ASP A 422 -22.18 -3.91 10.99
CA ASP A 422 -20.73 -3.79 10.89
C ASP A 422 -20.16 -4.33 9.57
N TYR A 423 -21.02 -4.40 8.55
CA TYR A 423 -20.70 -4.89 7.22
C TYR A 423 -20.18 -3.76 6.33
N PHE A 424 -20.95 -2.68 6.22
CA PHE A 424 -20.64 -1.51 5.40
C PHE A 424 -19.55 -0.66 6.04
N ILE A 425 -18.51 -0.42 5.26
CA ILE A 425 -17.38 0.45 5.60
C ILE A 425 -17.70 1.83 5.05
N SER A 426 -17.78 2.83 5.92
CA SER A 426 -17.97 4.22 5.52
C SER A 426 -16.68 4.82 4.99
N TRP A 427 -16.79 5.68 3.98
CA TRP A 427 -15.70 6.50 3.47
C TRP A 427 -16.06 7.98 3.56
N ILE A 428 -15.21 8.72 4.26
CA ILE A 428 -15.27 10.18 4.34
C ILE A 428 -14.22 10.74 3.39
N PRO A 429 -14.62 11.28 2.23
CA PRO A 429 -13.68 11.71 1.20
C PRO A 429 -12.82 12.90 1.68
N PRO A 430 -11.63 13.09 1.08
CA PRO A 430 -10.84 14.30 1.28
C PRO A 430 -11.59 15.53 0.74
N LYS A 431 -11.12 16.73 1.10
CA LYS A 431 -11.69 17.99 0.57
C LYS A 431 -11.67 18.02 -0.96
N ASP A 432 -10.56 17.62 -1.57
CA ASP A 432 -10.44 17.50 -3.03
C ASP A 432 -10.26 16.03 -3.43
N ILE A 433 -11.22 15.48 -4.18
CA ILE A 433 -11.17 14.10 -4.69
C ILE A 433 -10.22 14.00 -5.90
N ARG A 434 -9.92 15.10 -6.57
CA ARG A 434 -9.02 15.11 -7.74
C ARG A 434 -7.59 14.77 -7.34
N THR A 435 -7.23 15.07 -6.09
CA THR A 435 -5.91 14.84 -5.50
C THR A 435 -5.77 13.47 -4.85
N LEU A 436 -6.79 12.59 -4.91
CA LEU A 436 -6.72 11.23 -4.36
C LEU A 436 -5.40 10.56 -4.78
N PRO A 437 -4.48 10.35 -3.82
CA PRO A 437 -3.22 9.70 -4.11
C PRO A 437 -3.47 8.20 -4.20
N THR A 438 -2.46 7.52 -4.72
CA THR A 438 -2.45 6.07 -4.89
C THR A 438 -1.90 5.37 -3.66
N ASP A 439 -2.31 4.11 -3.44
CA ASP A 439 -1.69 3.22 -2.43
C ASP A 439 -0.16 3.19 -2.52
N THR A 440 0.31 3.41 -3.75
CA THR A 440 1.71 3.57 -4.11
C THR A 440 2.37 4.83 -3.58
N GLU A 441 1.73 5.99 -3.70
CA GLU A 441 2.28 7.25 -3.18
C GLU A 441 2.27 7.26 -1.64
N ILE A 442 1.35 6.50 -1.05
CA ILE A 442 1.15 6.34 0.39
C ILE A 442 2.21 5.40 1.00
N SER A 443 2.56 4.30 0.33
CA SER A 443 3.45 3.26 0.87
C SER A 443 4.89 3.70 1.15
N TYR A 444 5.32 4.86 0.63
CA TYR A 444 6.65 5.43 0.88
C TYR A 444 6.64 6.56 1.92
N THR A 445 5.48 6.86 2.49
CA THR A 445 5.35 7.85 3.54
C THR A 445 5.14 7.14 4.87
N ASP A 446 6.14 7.19 5.75
CA ASP A 446 6.04 6.76 7.16
C ASP A 446 5.07 7.64 7.97
N GLN A 447 4.27 8.47 7.31
CA GLN A 447 3.33 9.44 7.85
C GLN A 447 2.08 9.53 6.96
N TRP A 448 1.67 8.43 6.31
CA TRP A 448 0.47 8.45 5.49
C TRP A 448 -0.80 8.89 6.24
N TRP A 449 -0.83 8.74 7.57
CA TRP A 449 -1.90 9.26 8.44
C TRP A 449 -1.91 10.80 8.56
N GLU A 450 -0.88 11.50 8.09
CA GLU A 450 -0.81 12.97 7.98
C GLU A 450 -1.18 13.45 6.57
N ILE A 451 -1.38 12.54 5.61
CA ILE A 451 -1.84 12.85 4.27
C ILE A 451 -3.37 12.89 4.30
N ASP A 452 -3.93 14.09 4.43
CA ASP A 452 -5.37 14.36 4.44
C ASP A 452 -6.05 14.09 3.07
N ASP A 453 -5.32 13.48 2.12
CA ASP A 453 -5.70 13.42 0.70
C ASP A 453 -6.40 12.11 0.27
N ILE A 454 -6.48 11.05 1.09
CA ILE A 454 -7.25 9.82 0.76
C ILE A 454 -8.65 9.75 1.39
N GLY A 455 -8.92 10.60 2.38
CA GLY A 455 -10.09 10.48 3.23
C GLY A 455 -9.99 9.36 4.27
N THR A 456 -10.99 9.25 5.14
CA THR A 456 -11.01 8.29 6.25
C THR A 456 -11.96 7.13 5.94
N THR A 457 -11.52 5.88 6.12
CA THR A 457 -12.39 4.70 6.09
C THR A 457 -12.62 4.17 7.51
N LYS A 458 -13.89 3.90 7.86
CA LYS A 458 -14.23 3.33 9.18
C LYS A 458 -15.60 2.63 9.16
N ILE A 459 -15.75 1.60 9.99
CA ILE A 459 -17.02 0.92 10.23
C ILE A 459 -17.73 1.60 11.41
N PHE A 460 -19.01 1.89 11.25
CA PHE A 460 -19.85 2.47 12.31
C PHE A 460 -21.08 1.60 12.56
N LYS A 461 -21.47 1.46 13.85
CA LYS A 461 -22.59 0.59 14.24
C LYS A 461 -23.95 1.15 13.78
N ASN A 462 -24.14 2.46 13.84
CA ASN A 462 -25.43 3.13 13.62
C ASN A 462 -25.41 4.17 12.46
N ASP A 463 -24.32 4.23 11.70
CA ASP A 463 -24.08 5.26 10.67
C ASP A 463 -23.46 4.64 9.41
N ILE A 464 -23.76 5.20 8.23
CA ILE A 464 -23.22 4.77 6.94
C ILE A 464 -23.01 6.02 6.07
N GLN A 465 -21.77 6.26 5.64
CA GLN A 465 -21.37 7.43 4.84
C GLN A 465 -20.56 7.02 3.61
N ASN A 466 -21.07 7.29 2.40
CA ASN A 466 -20.49 6.90 1.10
C ASN A 466 -19.94 5.46 1.04
N ALA A 467 -20.59 4.54 1.74
CA ALA A 467 -20.19 3.14 1.71
C ALA A 467 -20.44 2.56 0.32
N LEU A 468 -19.60 1.62 -0.07
CA LEU A 468 -19.77 0.90 -1.32
C LEU A 468 -20.88 -0.16 -1.18
N LEU A 469 -21.82 -0.15 -2.13
CA LEU A 469 -22.81 -1.19 -2.36
C LEU A 469 -22.62 -1.80 -3.75
N ASN A 470 -22.73 -3.11 -3.84
CA ASN A 470 -22.72 -3.90 -5.07
C ASN A 470 -23.45 -5.23 -4.83
N HIS A 471 -23.23 -6.21 -5.70
CA HIS A 471 -23.88 -7.52 -5.62
C HIS A 471 -23.72 -8.19 -4.25
N ASP A 472 -22.49 -8.32 -3.75
CA ASP A 472 -22.23 -9.00 -2.47
C ASP A 472 -22.86 -8.25 -1.28
N GLY A 473 -22.80 -6.92 -1.30
CA GLY A 473 -23.47 -6.09 -0.28
C GLY A 473 -24.99 -6.16 -0.35
N LEU A 474 -25.57 -6.29 -1.55
CA LEU A 474 -27.01 -6.47 -1.72
C LEU A 474 -27.45 -7.86 -1.21
N GLN A 475 -26.71 -8.92 -1.52
CA GLN A 475 -26.98 -10.26 -0.98
C GLN A 475 -26.94 -10.29 0.54
N TRP A 476 -26.00 -9.57 1.16
CA TRP A 476 -25.98 -9.41 2.61
C TRP A 476 -27.26 -8.75 3.14
N ILE A 477 -27.73 -7.67 2.50
CA ILE A 477 -28.99 -7.01 2.88
C ILE A 477 -30.19 -7.96 2.71
N GLU A 478 -30.20 -8.78 1.66
CA GLU A 478 -31.36 -9.61 1.31
C GLU A 478 -31.47 -10.88 2.14
N HIS A 479 -30.33 -11.50 2.48
CA HIS A 479 -30.25 -12.84 3.06
C HIS A 479 -29.69 -12.87 4.49
N ILE A 480 -28.95 -11.85 4.92
CA ILE A 480 -28.27 -11.83 6.23
C ILE A 480 -28.86 -10.77 7.18
N ALA A 481 -29.27 -9.61 6.66
CA ALA A 481 -29.95 -8.62 7.50
C ALA A 481 -31.29 -9.18 8.00
N SER A 482 -31.63 -8.92 9.26
CA SER A 482 -32.94 -9.28 9.80
C SER A 482 -34.05 -8.54 9.04
N THR A 483 -35.27 -9.06 9.00
CA THR A 483 -36.38 -8.40 8.27
C THR A 483 -36.56 -6.92 8.65
N PRO A 484 -36.53 -6.53 9.95
CA PRO A 484 -36.60 -5.13 10.34
C PRO A 484 -35.39 -4.31 9.88
N GLN A 485 -34.18 -4.86 10.01
CA GLN A 485 -32.94 -4.21 9.55
C GLN A 485 -32.95 -4.01 8.04
N ARG A 486 -33.32 -5.03 7.26
CA ARG A 486 -33.45 -4.96 5.81
C ARG A 486 -34.42 -3.86 5.40
N LYS A 487 -35.59 -3.77 6.05
CA LYS A 487 -36.56 -2.70 5.77
C LYS A 487 -35.96 -1.31 6.07
N GLU A 488 -35.33 -1.16 7.22
CA GLU A 488 -34.67 0.10 7.63
C GLU A 488 -33.60 0.54 6.62
N LEU A 489 -32.73 -0.38 6.21
CA LEU A 489 -31.67 -0.12 5.23
C LEU A 489 -32.25 0.27 3.86
N LEU A 490 -33.24 -0.48 3.36
CA LEU A 490 -33.88 -0.18 2.07
C LEU A 490 -34.58 1.19 2.05
N ASP A 491 -35.18 1.60 3.18
CA ASP A 491 -35.99 2.82 3.27
C ASP A 491 -35.15 4.07 3.58
N ASN A 492 -34.01 3.93 4.27
CA ASN A 492 -33.22 5.05 4.79
C ASN A 492 -31.82 5.20 4.21
N LEU A 493 -31.29 4.20 3.51
CA LEU A 493 -30.14 4.42 2.65
C LEU A 493 -30.55 5.19 1.41
N ILE A 494 -29.75 6.20 1.05
CA ILE A 494 -29.85 6.97 -0.18
C ILE A 494 -28.67 6.67 -1.09
N VAL A 495 -28.92 6.63 -2.40
CA VAL A 495 -27.89 6.41 -3.42
C VAL A 495 -27.32 7.75 -3.85
N ILE A 496 -26.08 8.02 -3.44
CA ILE A 496 -25.35 9.26 -3.73
C ILE A 496 -24.88 9.30 -5.19
N THR A 497 -24.45 8.15 -5.70
CA THR A 497 -24.12 7.91 -7.11
C THR A 497 -24.10 6.40 -7.37
N ALA A 498 -24.30 6.00 -8.61
CA ALA A 498 -24.15 4.61 -9.04
C ALA A 498 -23.56 4.54 -10.45
N MET A 499 -22.84 3.46 -10.73
CA MET A 499 -22.25 3.19 -12.04
C MET A 499 -22.39 1.71 -12.37
N TRP A 500 -22.86 1.37 -13.56
CA TRP A 500 -23.09 -0.01 -13.97
C TRP A 500 -22.96 -0.21 -15.48
N TYR A 501 -22.72 -1.45 -15.87
CA TYR A 501 -22.86 -1.91 -17.25
C TYR A 501 -24.17 -2.68 -17.37
N SER A 502 -25.13 -2.13 -18.12
CA SER A 502 -26.52 -2.64 -18.16
C SER A 502 -26.61 -3.95 -18.91
N ALA A 503 -27.36 -4.92 -18.38
CA ALA A 503 -27.65 -6.18 -19.07
C ALA A 503 -28.29 -5.96 -20.45
N ASN A 504 -29.08 -4.90 -20.61
CA ASN A 504 -29.75 -4.56 -21.88
C ASN A 504 -28.80 -3.97 -22.94
N ASP A 505 -27.62 -3.54 -22.52
CA ASP A 505 -26.60 -2.95 -23.39
C ASP A 505 -25.42 -3.89 -23.68
N GLN A 506 -25.49 -5.11 -23.16
CA GLN A 506 -24.50 -6.12 -23.45
C GLN A 506 -24.63 -6.58 -24.92
N VAL A 507 -23.52 -6.54 -25.65
CA VAL A 507 -23.39 -7.14 -26.98
C VAL A 507 -22.61 -8.45 -26.90
N ASN A 508 -22.72 -9.29 -27.93
CA ASN A 508 -22.17 -10.64 -27.92
C ASN A 508 -20.80 -10.75 -28.60
N SER A 509 -20.38 -9.72 -29.36
CA SER A 509 -19.08 -9.71 -30.02
C SER A 509 -18.44 -8.32 -30.08
N ILE A 510 -17.14 -8.29 -30.41
CA ILE A 510 -16.38 -7.05 -30.59
C ILE A 510 -16.82 -6.32 -31.86
N GLU A 511 -17.12 -7.06 -32.93
CA GLU A 511 -17.63 -6.51 -34.18
C GLU A 511 -18.97 -5.81 -33.94
N GLU A 512 -19.86 -6.43 -33.16
CA GLU A 512 -21.13 -5.82 -32.75
C GLU A 512 -20.90 -4.54 -31.94
N LEU A 513 -19.98 -4.58 -30.96
CA LEU A 513 -19.62 -3.38 -30.18
C LEU A 513 -19.15 -2.22 -31.07
N VAL A 514 -18.24 -2.51 -31.99
CA VAL A 514 -17.69 -1.52 -32.92
C VAL A 514 -18.78 -0.97 -33.83
N ASN A 515 -19.66 -1.83 -34.35
CA ASN A 515 -20.77 -1.45 -35.22
C ASN A 515 -21.77 -0.54 -34.50
N GLU A 516 -22.20 -0.91 -33.29
CA GLU A 516 -23.12 -0.12 -32.47
C GLU A 516 -22.55 1.27 -32.14
N HIS A 517 -21.27 1.35 -31.75
CA HIS A 517 -20.62 2.64 -31.46
C HIS A 517 -20.40 3.49 -32.71
N THR A 518 -20.22 2.89 -33.88
CA THR A 518 -19.99 3.61 -35.13
C THR A 518 -21.30 4.13 -35.73
N ASN A 519 -22.38 3.36 -35.59
CA ASN A 519 -23.69 3.71 -36.14
C ASN A 519 -24.57 4.52 -35.18
N HIS A 520 -24.13 4.74 -33.94
CA HIS A 520 -24.87 5.53 -32.97
C HIS A 520 -25.03 6.99 -33.42
N LYS A 521 -26.27 7.45 -33.52
CA LYS A 521 -26.63 8.81 -34.01
C LYS A 521 -27.15 9.74 -32.91
N GLY A 522 -27.07 9.34 -31.65
CA GLY A 522 -27.55 10.12 -30.51
C GLY A 522 -26.90 11.51 -30.44
N LYS A 523 -27.65 12.49 -29.96
CA LYS A 523 -27.17 13.88 -29.83
C LYS A 523 -27.33 14.38 -28.40
N ASN A 524 -26.22 14.85 -27.84
CA ASN A 524 -26.25 15.56 -26.57
C ASN A 524 -26.86 16.94 -26.75
N THR A 525 -27.92 17.25 -26.00
CA THR A 525 -28.60 18.54 -26.05
C THR A 525 -28.68 19.17 -24.67
N THR A 526 -28.78 20.50 -24.61
CA THR A 526 -28.99 21.23 -23.36
C THR A 526 -29.93 22.40 -23.61
N GLU A 527 -31.00 22.49 -22.82
CA GLU A 527 -31.96 23.58 -22.86
C GLU A 527 -32.15 24.22 -21.47
N ILE A 528 -32.48 25.51 -21.45
CA ILE A 528 -32.83 26.25 -20.23
C ILE A 528 -34.30 26.64 -20.32
N LYS A 529 -35.13 26.08 -19.43
CA LYS A 529 -36.55 26.43 -19.28
C LYS A 529 -36.75 27.36 -18.10
N ARG A 530 -37.46 28.48 -18.31
CA ARG A 530 -37.84 29.44 -17.27
C ARG A 530 -39.34 29.32 -17.00
N LEU A 531 -39.73 29.05 -15.77
CA LEU A 531 -41.15 28.95 -15.41
C LEU A 531 -41.38 29.52 -13.99
N LYS A 532 -42.23 30.55 -13.88
CA LYS A 532 -42.61 31.20 -12.62
C LYS A 532 -41.42 31.55 -11.70
N GLY A 533 -40.42 32.25 -12.25
CA GLY A 533 -39.22 32.67 -11.49
C GLY A 533 -38.20 31.55 -11.21
N LYS A 534 -38.47 30.30 -11.58
CA LYS A 534 -37.52 29.18 -11.49
C LYS A 534 -36.83 28.96 -12.84
N GLN A 535 -35.53 28.72 -12.80
CA GLN A 535 -34.75 28.28 -13.96
C GLN A 535 -34.46 26.79 -13.84
N ARG A 536 -34.68 26.04 -14.92
CA ARG A 536 -34.36 24.61 -15.01
C ARG A 536 -33.46 24.38 -16.22
N LYS A 537 -32.25 23.85 -15.97
CA LYS A 537 -31.39 23.30 -17.02
C LYS A 537 -31.77 21.82 -17.25
N ILE A 538 -32.03 21.45 -18.49
CA ILE A 538 -32.25 20.06 -18.90
C ILE A 538 -31.11 19.71 -19.84
N SER A 539 -30.28 18.75 -19.42
CA SER A 539 -29.23 18.17 -20.26
C SER A 539 -29.63 16.75 -20.59
N ILE A 540 -29.69 16.45 -21.89
CA ILE A 540 -29.95 15.10 -22.41
C ILE A 540 -28.63 14.62 -22.99
N HIS A 541 -28.15 13.49 -22.46
CA HIS A 541 -26.96 12.81 -22.95
C HIS A 541 -27.39 11.52 -23.62
N GLU A 542 -27.21 11.42 -24.93
CA GLU A 542 -27.52 10.24 -25.73
C GLU A 542 -26.21 9.62 -26.18
N GLU A 543 -25.44 9.08 -25.24
CA GLU A 543 -24.18 8.36 -25.53
C GLU A 543 -24.47 6.88 -25.86
N CYS A 544 -23.54 6.21 -26.56
CA CYS A 544 -23.65 4.77 -26.80
C CYS A 544 -23.14 4.00 -25.58
N HIS A 545 -24.05 3.36 -24.85
CA HIS A 545 -23.74 2.56 -23.65
C HIS A 545 -23.49 1.08 -23.91
N LYS A 546 -23.48 0.66 -25.20
CA LYS A 546 -23.19 -0.73 -25.57
C LYS A 546 -21.81 -1.15 -25.08
N TRP A 547 -21.73 -2.38 -24.57
CA TRP A 547 -20.51 -2.95 -24.01
C TRP A 547 -20.38 -4.45 -24.26
N TYR A 548 -19.13 -4.91 -24.40
CA TYR A 548 -18.78 -6.32 -24.55
C TYR A 548 -18.02 -6.81 -23.30
N GLY A 549 -18.38 -7.98 -22.78
CA GLY A 549 -17.77 -8.56 -21.60
C GLY A 549 -16.68 -9.59 -21.92
N ILE A 550 -15.48 -9.38 -21.41
CA ILE A 550 -14.36 -10.34 -21.53
C ILE A 550 -13.98 -10.85 -20.15
N ASN A 551 -13.83 -12.17 -19.96
CA ASN A 551 -13.34 -12.72 -18.70
C ASN A 551 -11.82 -12.42 -18.53
N LEU A 552 -11.43 -11.76 -17.42
CA LEU A 552 -10.02 -11.40 -17.16
C LEU A 552 -9.09 -12.61 -16.99
N GLY A 553 -9.63 -13.70 -16.43
CA GLY A 553 -8.98 -15.02 -16.40
C GLY A 553 -8.49 -15.42 -17.78
N LYS A 554 -9.43 -15.55 -18.72
CA LYS A 554 -9.16 -15.95 -20.11
C LYS A 554 -8.28 -14.95 -20.86
N LEU A 555 -8.41 -13.66 -20.58
CA LEU A 555 -7.66 -12.61 -21.28
C LEU A 555 -6.15 -12.70 -21.00
N VAL A 556 -5.76 -12.76 -19.72
CA VAL A 556 -4.33 -12.78 -19.31
C VAL A 556 -4.05 -13.67 -18.10
N VAL A 557 -4.93 -13.67 -17.09
CA VAL A 557 -4.58 -14.15 -15.73
C VAL A 557 -4.41 -15.68 -15.66
N ASP A 558 -5.25 -16.46 -16.34
CA ASP A 558 -5.15 -17.92 -16.34
C ASP A 558 -3.83 -18.38 -16.94
N LYS A 559 -3.40 -17.76 -18.05
CA LYS A 559 -2.12 -18.06 -18.69
C LYS A 559 -0.94 -17.77 -17.75
N LEU A 560 -0.92 -16.59 -17.11
CA LEU A 560 0.13 -16.26 -16.14
C LEU A 560 0.20 -17.23 -14.97
N LEU A 561 -0.96 -17.69 -14.46
CA LEU A 561 -1.01 -18.65 -13.36
C LEU A 561 -0.54 -20.05 -13.78
N LEU A 562 -0.89 -20.49 -15.00
CA LEU A 562 -0.41 -21.75 -15.58
C LEU A 562 1.10 -21.71 -15.80
N GLU A 563 1.63 -20.63 -16.38
CA GLU A 563 3.09 -20.46 -16.55
C GLU A 563 3.82 -20.44 -15.21
N ARG A 564 3.29 -19.72 -14.22
CA ARG A 564 3.85 -19.68 -12.86
C ARG A 564 4.03 -21.09 -12.28
N GLN A 565 3.07 -21.98 -12.47
CA GLN A 565 3.10 -23.34 -11.92
C GLN A 565 4.17 -24.24 -12.55
N LYS A 566 4.67 -23.91 -13.74
CA LYS A 566 5.79 -24.63 -14.37
C LYS A 566 7.12 -24.39 -13.66
N HIS A 567 7.19 -23.33 -12.85
CA HIS A 567 8.39 -22.95 -12.11
C HIS A 567 8.24 -23.28 -10.62
N PRO A 568 9.25 -23.91 -9.99
CA PRO A 568 9.24 -24.15 -8.54
C PRO A 568 9.03 -22.85 -7.73
N LYS A 569 8.39 -22.96 -6.57
CA LYS A 569 8.19 -21.81 -5.66
C LYS A 569 9.53 -21.13 -5.33
N LYS A 570 9.52 -19.81 -5.16
CA LYS A 570 10.70 -18.96 -4.87
C LYS A 570 11.77 -18.90 -5.96
N THR A 571 11.54 -19.49 -7.14
CA THR A 571 12.42 -19.26 -8.30
C THR A 571 12.14 -17.88 -8.93
N PRO A 572 13.13 -17.26 -9.60
CA PRO A 572 13.00 -16.00 -10.33
C PRO A 572 11.71 -15.84 -11.13
N PHE A 573 11.46 -16.77 -12.06
CA PHE A 573 10.27 -16.71 -12.92
C PHE A 573 8.98 -16.93 -12.14
N ASN A 574 8.96 -17.79 -11.11
CA ASN A 574 7.76 -17.99 -10.28
C ASN A 574 7.36 -16.68 -9.57
N GLU A 575 8.32 -15.97 -8.99
CA GLU A 575 8.06 -14.68 -8.33
C GLU A 575 7.71 -13.58 -9.34
N LEU A 576 8.33 -13.56 -10.53
CA LEU A 576 7.99 -12.58 -11.57
C LEU A 576 6.57 -12.78 -12.11
N TYR A 577 6.14 -14.00 -12.42
CA TYR A 577 4.76 -14.27 -12.83
C TYR A 577 3.74 -13.92 -11.74
N LYS A 578 4.06 -14.25 -10.48
CA LYS A 578 3.25 -13.86 -9.32
C LYS A 578 3.14 -12.34 -9.20
N LEU A 579 4.24 -11.63 -9.40
CA LEU A 579 4.28 -10.18 -9.40
C LEU A 579 3.41 -9.60 -10.52
N CYS A 580 3.44 -10.15 -11.73
CA CYS A 580 2.55 -9.76 -12.82
C CYS A 580 1.07 -9.93 -12.44
N VAL A 581 0.67 -11.09 -11.90
CA VAL A 581 -0.72 -11.34 -11.48
C VAL A 581 -1.18 -10.34 -10.41
N ASN A 582 -0.37 -10.11 -9.38
CA ASN A 582 -0.69 -9.13 -8.33
C ASN A 582 -0.77 -7.70 -8.88
N THR A 583 0.08 -7.37 -9.85
CA THR A 583 0.11 -6.04 -10.48
C THR A 583 -1.09 -5.81 -11.38
N ILE A 584 -1.64 -6.83 -12.06
CA ILE A 584 -2.88 -6.68 -12.84
C ILE A 584 -4.02 -6.15 -11.95
N TYR A 585 -4.18 -6.70 -10.75
CA TYR A 585 -5.17 -6.16 -9.80
C TYR A 585 -4.84 -4.71 -9.42
N GLY A 586 -3.56 -4.42 -9.11
CA GLY A 586 -3.09 -3.06 -8.85
C GLY A 586 -3.41 -2.07 -9.98
N ASP A 587 -3.28 -2.50 -11.23
CA ASP A 587 -3.55 -1.69 -12.41
C ASP A 587 -5.05 -1.43 -12.58
N MET A 588 -5.90 -2.42 -12.26
CA MET A 588 -7.37 -2.28 -12.28
C MET A 588 -7.88 -1.22 -11.30
N VAL A 589 -7.21 -1.07 -10.15
CA VAL A 589 -7.61 -0.16 -9.07
C VAL A 589 -6.83 1.16 -9.06
N SER A 590 -5.81 1.29 -9.90
CA SER A 590 -4.94 2.46 -9.98
C SER A 590 -5.60 3.61 -10.75
N PRO A 591 -5.53 4.86 -10.26
CA PRO A 591 -6.00 6.03 -10.99
C PRO A 591 -5.07 6.50 -12.10
N PHE A 592 -3.97 5.80 -12.41
CA PHE A 592 -3.05 6.20 -13.49
C PHE A 592 -3.33 5.52 -14.83
N PHE A 593 -4.00 4.36 -14.81
CA PHE A 593 -4.13 3.54 -16.01
C PHE A 593 -5.53 3.64 -16.58
N ARG A 594 -5.60 3.85 -17.91
CA ARG A 594 -6.88 3.91 -18.64
C ARG A 594 -7.56 2.56 -18.76
N VAL A 595 -6.78 1.47 -18.67
CA VAL A 595 -7.30 0.10 -18.53
C VAL A 595 -7.83 -0.19 -17.12
N GLY A 596 -7.62 0.72 -16.16
CA GLY A 596 -8.21 0.61 -14.85
C GLY A 596 -9.74 0.75 -14.93
N ASN A 597 -10.46 -0.03 -14.12
CA ASN A 597 -11.91 0.03 -14.06
C ASN A 597 -12.38 -0.10 -12.60
N VAL A 598 -12.94 0.98 -12.05
CA VAL A 598 -13.31 1.04 -10.64
C VAL A 598 -14.45 0.08 -10.29
N VAL A 599 -15.37 -0.21 -11.22
CA VAL A 599 -16.45 -1.19 -10.98
C VAL A 599 -15.84 -2.58 -10.81
N VAL A 600 -14.95 -2.96 -11.73
CA VAL A 600 -14.23 -4.24 -11.69
C VAL A 600 -13.42 -4.35 -10.40
N GLY A 601 -12.62 -3.33 -10.07
CA GLY A 601 -11.80 -3.29 -8.86
C GLY A 601 -12.61 -3.38 -7.56
N ASN A 602 -13.71 -2.63 -7.46
CA ASN A 602 -14.57 -2.65 -6.29
C ASN A 602 -15.35 -3.96 -6.12
N ASN A 603 -15.73 -4.64 -7.21
CA ASN A 603 -16.38 -5.94 -7.13
C ASN A 603 -15.40 -7.07 -6.75
N ILE A 604 -14.16 -7.05 -7.24
CA ILE A 604 -13.11 -7.99 -6.79
C ILE A 604 -12.90 -7.89 -5.28
N THR A 605 -12.69 -6.68 -4.76
CA THR A 605 -12.46 -6.46 -3.33
C THR A 605 -13.70 -6.68 -2.48
N ALA A 606 -14.89 -6.46 -3.02
CA ALA A 606 -16.13 -6.68 -2.26
C ALA A 606 -16.39 -8.14 -1.98
N ARG A 607 -16.17 -9.02 -2.95
CA ARG A 607 -16.21 -10.46 -2.71
C ARG A 607 -15.26 -10.85 -1.58
N ALA A 608 -14.03 -10.33 -1.60
CA ALA A 608 -13.06 -10.57 -0.53
C ALA A 608 -13.54 -10.03 0.83
N ARG A 609 -14.05 -8.79 0.89
CA ARG A 609 -14.62 -8.19 2.12
C ARG A 609 -15.81 -8.98 2.65
N ALA A 610 -16.70 -9.43 1.77
CA ALA A 610 -17.88 -10.22 2.12
C ALA A 610 -17.45 -11.56 2.72
N TYR A 611 -16.55 -12.28 2.03
CA TYR A 611 -15.98 -13.53 2.53
C TYR A 611 -15.28 -13.36 3.88
N ALA A 612 -14.46 -12.31 4.01
CA ALA A 612 -13.79 -11.97 5.26
C ALA A 612 -14.78 -11.66 6.40
N TRP A 613 -15.92 -11.01 6.11
CA TRP A 613 -16.99 -10.83 7.10
C TRP A 613 -17.64 -12.15 7.49
N TYR A 614 -17.89 -13.06 6.54
CA TYR A 614 -18.42 -14.39 6.86
C TYR A 614 -17.44 -15.21 7.70
N MET A 615 -16.14 -15.17 7.39
CA MET A 615 -15.09 -15.77 8.24
C MET A 615 -15.08 -15.16 9.63
N GLU A 616 -15.09 -13.83 9.72
CA GLU A 616 -15.13 -13.10 11.00
C GLU A 616 -16.27 -13.57 11.90
N LYS A 617 -17.49 -13.60 11.35
CA LYS A 617 -18.69 -13.92 12.12
C LYS A 617 -18.82 -15.42 12.38
N GLY A 618 -18.48 -16.24 11.39
CA GLY A 618 -18.58 -17.69 11.49
C GLY A 618 -17.56 -18.27 12.45
N PHE A 619 -16.35 -17.72 12.49
CA PHE A 619 -15.27 -18.21 13.34
C PHE A 619 -15.08 -17.44 14.64
N ASN A 620 -15.83 -16.35 14.86
CA ASN A 620 -15.61 -15.46 16.00
C ASN A 620 -14.15 -14.96 16.07
N SER A 621 -13.64 -14.53 14.91
CA SER A 621 -12.24 -14.14 14.74
C SER A 621 -11.86 -12.96 15.64
N ASN A 622 -10.62 -12.91 16.13
CA ASN A 622 -10.11 -11.80 16.92
C ASN A 622 -10.00 -10.51 16.11
N GLN A 623 -9.35 -10.61 14.95
CA GLN A 623 -9.15 -9.52 14.00
C GLN A 623 -9.39 -10.05 12.59
N THR A 624 -9.84 -9.17 11.70
CA THR A 624 -9.96 -9.43 10.27
C THR A 624 -9.06 -8.46 9.54
N ILE A 625 -8.16 -8.98 8.70
CA ILE A 625 -7.15 -8.22 7.98
C ILE A 625 -7.18 -8.67 6.53
N THR A 626 -7.71 -7.79 5.67
CA THR A 626 -7.94 -7.99 4.24
C THR A 626 -8.77 -9.22 3.92
N ASP A 627 -8.09 -10.35 3.75
CA ASP A 627 -8.52 -11.65 3.25
C ASP A 627 -8.37 -12.77 4.27
N GLY A 628 -7.86 -12.47 5.48
CA GLY A 628 -7.69 -13.44 6.55
C GLY A 628 -8.05 -12.91 7.93
N GLY A 629 -7.87 -13.75 8.93
CA GLY A 629 -8.06 -13.42 10.33
C GLY A 629 -7.71 -14.61 11.21
N THR A 630 -7.47 -14.38 12.50
CA THR A 630 -7.19 -15.46 13.45
C THR A 630 -8.42 -15.75 14.29
N PHE A 631 -8.60 -17.02 14.68
CA PHE A 631 -9.71 -17.41 15.54
C PHE A 631 -9.35 -18.56 16.48
N ASP A 632 -10.05 -18.64 17.61
CA ASP A 632 -9.95 -19.75 18.55
C ASP A 632 -10.78 -20.94 18.06
N MET A 633 -10.11 -22.05 17.76
CA MET A 633 -10.78 -23.26 17.28
C MET A 633 -11.79 -23.83 18.27
N ASN A 634 -11.64 -23.54 19.57
CA ASN A 634 -12.55 -23.99 20.62
C ASN A 634 -13.82 -23.10 20.75
N ALA A 635 -13.86 -21.93 20.09
CA ALA A 635 -14.90 -20.93 20.29
C ALA A 635 -15.49 -20.40 18.96
N VAL A 636 -15.85 -21.32 18.05
CA VAL A 636 -16.48 -21.02 16.76
C VAL A 636 -17.99 -20.81 16.92
N THR A 637 -18.57 -19.92 16.11
CA THR A 637 -20.00 -19.54 16.19
C THR A 637 -20.91 -20.59 15.56
N TYR A 638 -21.91 -21.07 16.31
CA TYR A 638 -22.97 -21.95 15.81
C TYR A 638 -24.36 -21.36 16.06
N SER A 639 -25.32 -21.66 15.19
CA SER A 639 -26.73 -21.32 15.37
C SER A 639 -27.39 -22.20 16.42
N ARG A 640 -28.20 -21.60 17.30
CA ARG A 640 -29.05 -22.33 18.26
C ARG A 640 -30.43 -22.59 17.65
N ASN A 641 -30.99 -23.79 17.83
CA ASN A 641 -32.34 -24.15 17.39
C ASN A 641 -32.63 -23.82 15.91
N ASN A 642 -31.66 -24.00 15.01
CA ASN A 642 -31.75 -23.65 13.59
C ASN A 642 -32.07 -22.17 13.30
N ARG A 643 -31.87 -21.26 14.27
CA ARG A 643 -32.05 -19.83 14.05
C ARG A 643 -30.88 -19.28 13.25
N GLN A 644 -31.17 -18.64 12.12
CA GLN A 644 -30.14 -18.05 11.28
C GLN A 644 -29.42 -16.88 11.99
N LEU A 645 -28.08 -16.90 11.97
CA LEU A 645 -27.27 -15.77 12.41
C LEU A 645 -27.51 -14.59 11.46
N ASN A 646 -27.86 -13.43 11.99
CA ASN A 646 -28.19 -12.25 11.20
C ASN A 646 -27.30 -11.04 11.54
N GLY A 647 -27.32 -10.04 10.66
CA GLY A 647 -26.47 -8.86 10.75
C GLY A 647 -26.57 -8.09 12.06
N THR A 648 -27.76 -8.00 12.66
CA THR A 648 -27.96 -7.32 13.96
C THR A 648 -27.36 -8.08 15.13
N LYS A 649 -27.52 -9.40 15.15
CA LYS A 649 -27.09 -10.25 16.27
C LYS A 649 -25.58 -10.48 16.29
N SER A 650 -24.91 -10.30 15.16
CA SER A 650 -23.48 -10.57 15.01
C SER A 650 -22.57 -9.37 15.31
N VAL A 651 -23.11 -8.18 15.61
CA VAL A 651 -22.31 -6.96 15.86
C VAL A 651 -21.47 -7.07 17.14
N HIS A 652 -22.02 -7.72 18.17
CA HIS A 652 -21.41 -7.82 19.50
C HIS A 652 -21.18 -9.26 19.96
N LEU A 653 -20.76 -10.15 19.04
CA LEU A 653 -20.46 -11.56 19.38
C LEU A 653 -19.43 -11.69 20.51
N TYR A 654 -18.53 -10.72 20.66
CA TYR A 654 -17.50 -10.71 21.69
C TYR A 654 -18.03 -10.41 23.10
N LEU A 655 -19.22 -9.83 23.23
CA LEU A 655 -19.85 -9.62 24.54
C LEU A 655 -20.46 -10.96 24.97
N LYS A 656 -19.84 -11.62 25.95
CA LYS A 656 -20.24 -12.93 26.51
C LYS A 656 -21.69 -12.98 27.04
N GLU A 657 -22.39 -11.84 27.09
CA GLU A 657 -23.73 -11.66 27.64
C GLU A 657 -24.88 -11.96 26.65
N ASN A 658 -24.59 -12.34 25.40
CA ASN A 658 -25.61 -12.35 24.34
C ASN A 658 -26.19 -13.73 23.98
N GLY A 659 -27.38 -14.02 24.52
CA GLY A 659 -28.57 -14.40 23.72
C GLY A 659 -28.86 -15.87 23.37
N ASP A 660 -30.16 -16.21 23.29
CA ASP A 660 -30.73 -17.53 22.94
C ASP A 660 -30.52 -18.00 21.49
N ASP A 661 -29.71 -17.30 20.69
CA ASP A 661 -29.69 -17.47 19.23
C ASP A 661 -28.43 -18.15 18.68
N TYR A 662 -27.33 -18.10 19.42
CA TYR A 662 -26.07 -18.73 19.03
C TYR A 662 -25.36 -19.28 20.26
N TYR A 663 -24.32 -20.08 20.01
CA TYR A 663 -23.42 -20.56 21.04
C TYR A 663 -22.03 -20.79 20.43
N PHE A 664 -21.01 -20.86 21.30
CA PHE A 664 -19.65 -21.15 20.91
C PHE A 664 -19.30 -22.60 21.23
N LYS A 665 -18.70 -23.31 20.29
CA LYS A 665 -18.16 -24.66 20.50
C LYS A 665 -16.95 -24.91 19.59
N PRO A 666 -16.20 -26.01 19.81
CA PRO A 666 -15.16 -26.46 18.89
C PRO A 666 -15.65 -26.58 17.45
N LEU A 667 -14.78 -26.31 16.47
CA LEU A 667 -15.04 -26.48 15.03
C LEU A 667 -15.29 -27.96 14.65
N ASN A 668 -16.51 -28.42 14.90
CA ASN A 668 -16.99 -29.74 14.49
C ASN A 668 -17.87 -29.60 13.24
N THR A 669 -17.57 -30.36 12.20
CA THR A 669 -18.28 -30.32 10.90
C THR A 669 -18.62 -31.71 10.39
N LYS A 670 -19.46 -31.78 9.35
CA LYS A 670 -19.78 -33.03 8.67
C LYS A 670 -18.52 -33.78 8.24
N VAL A 671 -17.52 -33.12 7.65
CA VAL A 671 -16.25 -33.78 7.28
C VAL A 671 -15.49 -34.34 8.48
N THR A 672 -15.45 -33.61 9.60
CA THR A 672 -14.83 -34.10 10.83
C THR A 672 -15.58 -35.32 11.38
N LEU A 673 -16.92 -35.27 11.37
CA LEU A 673 -17.79 -36.38 11.76
C LEU A 673 -17.68 -37.58 10.82
N ASP A 674 -17.59 -37.36 9.52
CA ASP A 674 -17.47 -38.42 8.51
C ASP A 674 -16.10 -39.12 8.63
N LYS A 675 -15.04 -38.35 8.92
CA LYS A 675 -13.67 -38.90 9.05
C LYS A 675 -13.45 -39.67 10.34
N PHE A 676 -13.99 -39.19 11.48
CA PHE A 676 -13.71 -39.78 12.80
C PHE A 676 -14.92 -40.44 13.46
N GLY A 677 -16.12 -40.29 12.91
CA GLY A 677 -17.38 -40.79 13.46
C GLY A 677 -17.85 -40.10 14.75
N LYS A 678 -17.17 -39.03 15.19
CA LYS A 678 -17.31 -38.48 16.55
C LYS A 678 -17.20 -36.96 16.60
N GLU A 679 -18.00 -36.34 17.46
CA GLU A 679 -17.94 -34.90 17.73
C GLU A 679 -16.76 -34.53 18.63
N ILE A 680 -16.00 -33.52 18.21
CA ILE A 680 -14.87 -32.95 18.95
C ILE A 680 -15.37 -32.03 20.06
N ILE A 681 -14.80 -32.19 21.26
CA ILE A 681 -15.07 -31.32 22.40
C ILE A 681 -13.89 -30.43 22.82
N LYS A 682 -12.65 -30.76 22.45
CA LYS A 682 -11.47 -29.92 22.74
C LYS A 682 -10.35 -30.07 21.72
N TYR A 683 -9.66 -28.95 21.46
CA TYR A 683 -8.35 -28.90 20.80
C TYR A 683 -7.24 -28.57 21.80
N PHE A 684 -6.09 -29.23 21.66
CA PHE A 684 -4.86 -28.85 22.37
C PHE A 684 -3.63 -29.18 21.53
N VAL A 685 -2.60 -28.33 21.67
CA VAL A 685 -1.30 -28.53 21.01
C VAL A 685 -0.38 -29.29 21.97
N LYS A 686 0.18 -30.41 21.52
CA LYS A 686 1.19 -31.18 22.27
C LYS A 686 2.23 -31.73 21.30
N ASN A 687 3.51 -31.44 21.55
CA ASN A 687 4.66 -31.97 20.82
C ASN A 687 4.50 -31.89 19.28
N GLU A 688 4.14 -30.72 18.74
CA GLU A 688 3.93 -30.48 17.30
C GLU A 688 2.68 -31.11 16.66
N TYR A 689 1.80 -31.73 17.46
CA TYR A 689 0.52 -32.27 17.00
C TYR A 689 -0.65 -31.43 17.49
N ILE A 690 -1.70 -31.39 16.65
CA ILE A 690 -3.03 -31.00 17.08
C ILE A 690 -3.73 -32.25 17.59
N ASN A 691 -4.05 -32.25 18.87
CA ASN A 691 -4.74 -33.35 19.51
C ASN A 691 -6.22 -32.99 19.60
N LEU A 692 -7.05 -33.94 19.20
CA LEU A 692 -8.49 -33.86 19.22
C LEU A 692 -8.99 -34.75 20.34
N GLN A 693 -9.77 -34.19 21.27
CA GLN A 693 -10.51 -34.98 22.24
C GLN A 693 -11.98 -35.00 21.85
N PHE A 694 -12.56 -36.20 21.79
CA PHE A 694 -13.94 -36.44 21.38
C PHE A 694 -14.88 -36.62 22.58
N ASN A 695 -16.19 -36.57 22.32
CA ASN A 695 -17.25 -36.76 23.34
C ASN A 695 -17.08 -38.05 24.19
N ASP A 696 -16.57 -39.12 23.60
CA ASP A 696 -16.30 -40.39 24.29
C ASP A 696 -14.95 -40.44 25.02
N ARG A 697 -14.28 -39.28 25.14
CA ARG A 697 -12.96 -39.08 25.74
C ARG A 697 -11.82 -39.79 25.01
N THR A 698 -12.05 -40.33 23.82
CA THR A 698 -10.95 -40.79 22.98
C THR A 698 -10.17 -39.61 22.42
N GLU A 699 -8.88 -39.83 22.15
CA GLU A 699 -7.99 -38.82 21.60
C GLU A 699 -7.43 -39.28 20.25
N THR A 700 -7.30 -38.35 19.32
CA THR A 700 -6.62 -38.58 18.03
C THR A 700 -5.61 -37.47 17.79
N LYS A 701 -4.46 -37.84 17.23
CA LYS A 701 -3.40 -36.89 16.89
C LYS A 701 -3.40 -36.65 15.40
N LEU A 702 -3.35 -35.39 15.00
CA LEU A 702 -3.13 -34.99 13.64
C LEU A 702 -1.77 -34.34 13.52
N ASN A 703 -0.99 -34.79 12.54
CA ASN A 703 0.19 -34.02 12.15
C ASN A 703 -0.25 -32.72 11.47
N TYR A 704 0.68 -31.78 11.36
CA TYR A 704 0.40 -30.43 10.89
C TYR A 704 -0.24 -30.39 9.49
N LYS A 705 0.28 -31.19 8.55
CA LYS A 705 -0.23 -31.23 7.17
C LYS A 705 -1.64 -31.82 7.12
N GLU A 706 -1.87 -32.93 7.84
CA GLU A 706 -3.19 -33.55 7.96
C GLU A 706 -4.22 -32.61 8.57
N ALA A 707 -3.82 -31.82 9.56
CA ALA A 707 -4.68 -30.83 10.19
C ALA A 707 -5.03 -29.69 9.22
N ILE A 708 -4.05 -29.12 8.51
CA ILE A 708 -4.31 -28.08 7.49
C ILE A 708 -5.30 -28.59 6.44
N ASP A 709 -5.04 -29.75 5.84
CA ASP A 709 -5.88 -30.30 4.78
C ASP A 709 -7.32 -30.56 5.26
N LEU A 710 -7.47 -31.10 6.47
CA LEU A 710 -8.77 -31.32 7.10
C LEU A 710 -9.51 -30.02 7.36
N TYR A 711 -8.86 -29.05 8.01
CA TYR A 711 -9.51 -27.83 8.48
C TYR A 711 -9.77 -26.81 7.38
N ASN A 712 -9.04 -26.85 6.26
CA ASN A 712 -9.42 -26.08 5.07
C ASN A 712 -10.85 -26.41 4.61
N ILE A 713 -11.18 -27.71 4.58
CA ILE A 713 -12.51 -28.19 4.18
C ILE A 713 -13.53 -27.88 5.27
N ALA A 714 -13.23 -28.22 6.53
CA ALA A 714 -14.15 -27.99 7.65
C ALA A 714 -14.52 -26.51 7.79
N CYS A 715 -13.56 -25.59 7.73
CA CYS A 715 -13.82 -24.16 7.79
C CYS A 715 -14.79 -23.72 6.67
N HIS A 716 -14.59 -24.20 5.44
CA HIS A 716 -15.43 -23.81 4.32
C HIS A 716 -16.87 -24.32 4.45
N GLU A 717 -17.04 -25.60 4.81
CA GLU A 717 -18.36 -26.21 5.04
C GLU A 717 -19.12 -25.54 6.19
N HIS A 718 -18.40 -25.17 7.26
CA HIS A 718 -18.99 -24.45 8.39
C HIS A 718 -19.60 -23.12 7.94
N LEU A 719 -18.86 -22.33 7.14
CA LEU A 719 -19.36 -21.07 6.60
C LEU A 719 -20.55 -21.28 5.67
N GLN A 720 -20.50 -22.28 4.79
CA GLN A 720 -21.61 -22.63 3.89
C GLN A 720 -22.87 -23.00 4.67
N SER A 721 -22.72 -23.76 5.76
CA SER A 721 -23.85 -24.16 6.62
C SER A 721 -24.42 -22.99 7.42
N LEU A 722 -23.58 -22.04 7.84
CA LEU A 722 -24.01 -20.92 8.67
C LEU A 722 -24.65 -19.80 7.83
N PHE A 723 -24.14 -19.57 6.61
CA PHE A 723 -24.57 -18.50 5.71
C PHE A 723 -25.07 -19.08 4.38
N ASN A 724 -26.36 -19.41 4.35
CA ASN A 724 -27.02 -19.94 3.16
C ASN A 724 -27.30 -18.83 2.13
N SER A 725 -27.35 -19.21 0.85
CA SER A 725 -27.82 -18.34 -0.25
C SER A 725 -26.96 -17.11 -0.55
N ILE A 726 -25.64 -17.19 -0.31
CA ILE A 726 -24.68 -16.16 -0.71
C ILE A 726 -23.73 -16.69 -1.79
N ASP A 727 -23.56 -15.95 -2.88
CA ASP A 727 -22.80 -16.42 -4.05
C ASP A 727 -21.33 -16.67 -3.72
N VAL A 728 -20.72 -15.83 -2.88
CA VAL A 728 -19.30 -15.98 -2.53
C VAL A 728 -18.97 -17.34 -1.89
N LEU A 729 -19.94 -17.96 -1.22
CA LEU A 729 -19.83 -19.28 -0.58
C LEU A 729 -20.48 -20.41 -1.39
N HIS A 730 -21.49 -20.12 -2.22
CA HIS A 730 -22.34 -21.15 -2.84
C HIS A 730 -22.36 -21.14 -4.37
N GLN A 731 -21.87 -20.09 -5.03
CA GLN A 731 -21.84 -20.04 -6.49
C GLN A 731 -20.89 -21.09 -7.05
N LYS A 732 -21.33 -21.86 -8.05
CA LYS A 732 -20.45 -22.77 -8.77
C LYS A 732 -19.41 -21.98 -9.57
N THR A 733 -18.14 -22.28 -9.35
CA THR A 733 -17.04 -21.70 -10.11
C THR A 733 -16.09 -22.77 -10.63
N ILE A 734 -15.27 -22.38 -11.61
CA ILE A 734 -14.33 -23.26 -12.28
C ILE A 734 -12.91 -22.90 -11.85
N ASP A 735 -12.14 -23.88 -11.41
CA ASP A 735 -10.74 -23.67 -11.06
C ASP A 735 -9.83 -23.50 -12.28
N LEU A 736 -8.52 -23.43 -12.07
CA LEU A 736 -7.55 -23.19 -13.15
C LEU A 736 -7.50 -24.32 -14.19
N TYR A 737 -7.93 -25.53 -13.82
CA TYR A 737 -7.86 -26.73 -14.66
C TYR A 737 -9.22 -27.13 -15.24
N GLY A 738 -10.23 -26.28 -15.11
CA GLY A 738 -11.57 -26.59 -15.61
C GLY A 738 -12.43 -27.40 -14.63
N LYS A 739 -11.99 -27.63 -13.39
CA LYS A 739 -12.78 -28.40 -12.42
C LYS A 739 -13.75 -27.50 -11.66
N GLU A 740 -15.01 -27.92 -11.61
CA GLU A 740 -16.05 -27.23 -10.85
C GLU A 740 -15.85 -27.39 -9.34
N HIS A 741 -16.13 -26.31 -8.60
CA HIS A 741 -16.29 -26.32 -7.15
C HIS A 741 -17.37 -25.32 -6.72
N ILE A 742 -17.85 -25.49 -5.48
CA ILE A 742 -18.85 -24.61 -4.88
C ILE A 742 -18.13 -23.50 -4.13
N GLY A 743 -18.60 -22.27 -4.30
CA GLY A 743 -18.00 -21.05 -3.78
C GLY A 743 -17.08 -20.37 -4.78
N GLN A 744 -16.88 -19.06 -4.59
CA GLN A 744 -15.96 -18.26 -5.42
C GLN A 744 -14.51 -18.33 -4.91
N TYR A 745 -14.32 -18.75 -3.66
CA TYR A 745 -13.03 -18.80 -2.99
C TYR A 745 -12.88 -20.08 -2.17
N LYS A 746 -11.62 -20.49 -1.97
CA LYS A 746 -11.21 -21.55 -1.04
C LYS A 746 -10.50 -20.92 0.16
N ILE A 747 -10.56 -21.62 1.30
CA ILE A 747 -9.78 -21.27 2.49
C ILE A 747 -8.40 -21.93 2.40
N GLU A 748 -7.38 -21.19 2.84
CA GLU A 748 -6.02 -21.66 3.04
C GLU A 748 -5.58 -21.31 4.46
N ILE A 749 -5.52 -22.31 5.34
CA ILE A 749 -4.93 -22.18 6.66
C ILE A 749 -3.42 -22.05 6.51
N LYS A 750 -2.88 -20.93 7.00
CA LYS A 750 -1.43 -20.66 6.99
C LYS A 750 -0.74 -21.40 8.10
N ASP A 751 -1.27 -21.26 9.30
CA ASP A 751 -0.73 -21.86 10.50
C ASP A 751 -1.71 -22.01 11.66
N PHE A 752 -1.21 -22.70 12.68
CA PHE A 752 -1.80 -22.83 13.99
C PHE A 752 -0.88 -22.22 15.03
N SER A 753 -1.43 -21.68 16.11
CA SER A 753 -0.70 -21.07 17.22
C SER A 753 -1.30 -21.51 18.55
N SER A 754 -0.47 -21.58 19.59
CA SER A 754 -0.92 -21.95 20.95
C SER A 754 -1.25 -20.73 21.81
N LYS A 755 -0.73 -19.55 21.43
CA LYS A 755 -1.03 -18.29 22.10
C LYS A 755 -1.12 -17.14 21.09
N GLY A 756 -1.87 -16.11 21.44
CA GLY A 756 -2.00 -14.89 20.65
C GLY A 756 -2.23 -13.67 21.51
N CYS A 757 -1.52 -12.58 21.21
CA CYS A 757 -1.77 -11.25 21.76
C CYS A 757 -2.32 -10.33 20.66
N PHE A 758 -3.28 -9.47 20.98
CA PHE A 758 -3.99 -8.64 20.00
C PHE A 758 -4.10 -7.17 20.45
N HIS A 759 -3.89 -6.25 19.51
CA HIS A 759 -3.98 -4.80 19.73
C HIS A 759 -4.42 -4.06 18.47
N GLY A 760 -5.20 -2.98 18.61
CA GLY A 760 -5.64 -2.19 17.46
C GLY A 760 -6.44 -3.02 16.46
N SER A 761 -6.58 -2.54 15.22
CA SER A 761 -7.33 -3.26 14.17
C SER A 761 -6.58 -4.43 13.53
N ALA A 762 -5.25 -4.45 13.58
CA ALA A 762 -4.42 -5.37 12.80
C ALA A 762 -3.03 -5.65 13.41
N ASN A 763 -2.86 -5.41 14.72
CA ASN A 763 -1.60 -5.71 15.40
C ASN A 763 -1.77 -6.98 16.24
N TYR A 764 -0.81 -7.89 16.12
CA TYR A 764 -0.82 -9.15 16.83
C TYR A 764 0.58 -9.71 17.04
N ARG A 765 0.68 -10.61 18.01
CA ARG A 765 1.76 -11.56 18.19
C ARG A 765 1.17 -12.95 18.28
N LEU A 766 1.57 -13.86 17.40
CA LEU A 766 1.17 -15.27 17.43
C LEU A 766 2.37 -16.12 17.83
N TYR A 767 2.18 -17.10 18.71
CA TYR A 767 3.23 -17.98 19.20
C TYR A 767 2.95 -19.44 18.81
N PHE A 768 3.95 -20.09 18.21
CA PHE A 768 3.92 -21.52 17.91
C PHE A 768 5.31 -22.14 17.96
N ASN A 769 5.48 -23.16 18.81
CA ASN A 769 6.70 -23.98 18.89
C ASN A 769 8.01 -23.17 18.98
N GLY A 770 8.06 -22.19 19.88
CA GLY A 770 9.23 -21.29 20.03
C GLY A 770 9.36 -20.22 18.94
N ASN A 771 8.56 -20.27 17.87
CA ASN A 771 8.51 -19.24 16.85
C ASN A 771 7.41 -18.22 17.13
N GLU A 772 7.67 -16.97 16.78
CA GLU A 772 6.73 -15.87 16.96
C GLU A 772 6.52 -15.12 15.65
N ASP A 773 5.26 -14.89 15.27
CA ASP A 773 4.95 -13.91 14.24
C ASP A 773 4.41 -12.62 14.87
N VAL A 774 5.20 -11.57 14.75
CA VAL A 774 4.91 -10.24 15.29
C VAL A 774 4.58 -9.28 14.14
N LYS A 775 3.40 -8.64 14.24
CA LYS A 775 2.92 -7.63 13.29
C LYS A 775 2.37 -6.41 14.04
N MET A 776 2.92 -5.23 13.76
CA MET A 776 2.33 -3.94 14.18
C MET A 776 2.49 -2.92 13.04
N ARG A 777 1.41 -2.60 12.33
CA ARG A 777 1.46 -1.98 10.98
C ARG A 777 1.94 -0.52 10.95
N SER A 778 2.02 0.15 12.10
CA SER A 778 2.47 1.55 12.23
C SER A 778 3.92 1.72 12.69
N TYR A 779 4.62 0.61 12.97
CA TYR A 779 5.98 0.63 13.51
C TYR A 779 6.88 -0.25 12.66
N SER A 780 8.12 0.18 12.47
CA SER A 780 9.13 -0.61 11.77
C SER A 780 9.56 -1.80 12.64
N LYS A 781 9.85 -2.93 12.00
CA LYS A 781 10.34 -4.14 12.68
C LYS A 781 11.79 -3.95 13.15
N GLY A 782 12.21 -4.80 14.07
CA GLY A 782 13.58 -4.87 14.58
C GLY A 782 13.83 -4.00 15.80
N ALA A 783 15.02 -4.17 16.35
CA ALA A 783 15.44 -3.45 17.55
C ALA A 783 15.62 -1.94 17.28
N LYS A 784 15.38 -1.13 18.31
CA LYS A 784 15.48 0.33 18.28
C LYS A 784 16.39 0.80 19.40
N ASP A 785 17.19 1.82 19.11
CA ASP A 785 18.04 2.45 20.11
C ASP A 785 17.17 3.19 21.13
N ILE A 786 17.23 2.73 22.38
CA ILE A 786 16.50 3.30 23.51
C ILE A 786 17.26 4.48 24.08
N VAL A 787 16.53 5.54 24.40
CA VAL A 787 17.08 6.76 24.99
C VAL A 787 16.62 6.89 26.44
N VAL A 788 17.59 7.07 27.34
CA VAL A 788 17.36 7.31 28.77
C VAL A 788 18.20 8.49 29.25
N PHE A 789 17.87 9.00 30.43
CA PHE A 789 18.77 9.90 31.16
C PHE A 789 19.77 9.08 31.97
N ASP A 790 21.05 9.43 31.85
CA ASP A 790 22.10 9.08 32.80
C ASP A 790 22.55 10.38 33.49
N GLY A 791 22.13 10.56 34.74
CA GLY A 791 22.20 11.87 35.41
C GLY A 791 21.39 12.94 34.67
N ASN A 792 22.07 13.91 34.07
CA ASN A 792 21.47 15.01 33.29
C ASN A 792 21.69 14.86 31.78
N GLU A 793 22.36 13.81 31.32
CA GLU A 793 22.70 13.60 29.92
C GLU A 793 21.82 12.52 29.29
N LEU A 794 21.51 12.68 28.00
CA LEU A 794 20.81 11.64 27.23
C LEU A 794 21.81 10.64 26.69
N VAL A 795 21.58 9.37 26.99
CA VAL A 795 22.41 8.27 26.53
C VAL A 795 21.58 7.19 25.87
N TYR A 796 22.24 6.41 25.01
CA TYR A 796 21.68 5.15 24.54
C TYR A 796 21.88 4.08 25.62
N GLU A 797 20.80 3.41 26.01
CA GLU A 797 20.86 2.33 26.99
C GLU A 797 21.16 1.00 26.30
N GLN A 798 20.20 0.52 25.51
CA GLN A 798 20.26 -0.75 24.80
C GLN A 798 19.34 -0.71 23.58
N GLN A 799 19.48 -1.69 22.69
CA GLN A 799 18.55 -1.88 21.60
C GLN A 799 17.41 -2.80 22.04
N LEU A 800 16.16 -2.38 21.83
CA LEU A 800 14.97 -3.17 22.17
C LEU A 800 14.03 -3.33 20.98
N GLU A 801 13.45 -4.53 20.84
CA GLU A 801 12.33 -4.78 19.93
C GLU A 801 11.02 -4.26 20.55
N ILE A 802 10.88 -2.93 20.64
CA ILE A 802 9.78 -2.24 21.35
C ILE A 802 8.37 -2.77 21.03
N VAL A 803 8.14 -3.17 19.77
CA VAL A 803 6.85 -3.70 19.31
C VAL A 803 6.59 -5.08 19.91
N LYS A 804 7.62 -5.93 19.92
CA LYS A 804 7.54 -7.27 20.47
C LYS A 804 7.36 -7.20 21.98
N GLU A 805 8.15 -6.37 22.65
CA GLU A 805 8.08 -6.16 24.10
C GLU A 805 6.67 -5.72 24.54
N PHE A 806 6.10 -4.71 23.86
CA PHE A 806 4.73 -4.27 24.14
C PHE A 806 3.70 -5.38 23.89
N LEU A 807 3.78 -6.11 22.77
CA LEU A 807 2.83 -7.18 22.50
C LEU A 807 2.99 -8.38 23.46
N CYS A 808 4.19 -8.64 23.97
CA CYS A 808 4.43 -9.63 25.03
C CYS A 808 3.82 -9.19 26.36
N SER A 809 3.90 -7.91 26.72
CA SER A 809 3.36 -7.44 28.00
C SER A 809 1.82 -7.51 28.06
N LEU A 810 1.13 -7.58 26.92
CA LEU A 810 -0.31 -7.81 26.86
C LEU A 810 -0.76 -9.19 27.38
N GLU A 811 0.15 -10.15 27.54
CA GLU A 811 -0.13 -11.40 28.27
C GLU A 811 -0.56 -11.12 29.73
N ASN A 812 -0.04 -10.04 30.32
CA ASN A 812 -0.48 -9.50 31.60
C ASN A 812 -1.04 -8.07 31.40
N SER A 813 -2.16 -7.96 30.69
CA SER A 813 -2.79 -6.68 30.34
C SER A 813 -3.23 -5.82 31.54
N GLN A 814 -3.20 -6.35 32.77
CA GLN A 814 -3.47 -5.61 34.00
C GLN A 814 -2.26 -4.80 34.49
N LYS A 815 -1.04 -5.17 34.09
CA LYS A 815 0.21 -4.52 34.50
C LYS A 815 1.18 -4.45 33.32
N VAL A 816 0.90 -3.52 32.41
CA VAL A 816 1.69 -3.27 31.19
C VAL A 816 2.71 -2.18 31.47
N GLN A 817 4.00 -2.52 31.34
CA GLN A 817 5.06 -1.52 31.44
C GLN A 817 4.96 -0.53 30.28
N ARG A 818 5.04 0.76 30.61
CA ARG A 818 5.06 1.83 29.61
C ARG A 818 6.31 1.77 28.75
N SER A 819 6.13 2.03 27.46
CA SER A 819 7.20 1.95 26.46
C SER A 819 8.32 2.96 26.73
N LYS A 820 9.56 2.62 26.34
CA LYS A 820 10.71 3.53 26.43
C LYS A 820 10.80 4.44 25.20
N VAL A 821 11.44 5.61 25.36
CA VAL A 821 11.75 6.49 24.21
C VAL A 821 12.73 5.78 23.29
N PHE A 822 12.52 5.89 21.99
CA PHE A 822 13.41 5.31 21.00
C PHE A 822 13.68 6.23 19.82
N ILE A 823 14.82 6.02 19.16
CA ILE A 823 15.17 6.71 17.93
C ILE A 823 14.70 5.91 16.71
N ASN A 824 13.97 6.57 15.83
CA ASN A 824 13.59 6.04 14.52
C ASN A 824 14.34 6.77 13.41
N GLN A 825 14.90 6.00 12.49
CA GLN A 825 15.64 6.51 11.33
C GLN A 825 14.77 6.42 10.07
N LYS A 826 14.86 7.42 9.18
CA LYS A 826 14.29 7.35 7.82
C LYS A 826 15.13 8.13 6.81
N ILE A 827 15.04 7.79 5.52
CA ILE A 827 15.68 8.57 4.45
C ILE A 827 14.81 9.78 4.10
N LEU A 828 15.38 10.98 4.11
CA LEU A 828 14.70 12.21 3.71
C LEU A 828 14.39 12.17 2.21
N LYS A 829 13.10 12.23 1.86
CA LYS A 829 12.63 12.21 0.47
C LYS A 829 12.51 13.61 -0.12
N VAL A 830 12.51 13.72 -1.45
CA VAL A 830 12.37 15.02 -2.16
C VAL A 830 11.01 15.68 -1.84
N GLY A 831 9.93 14.89 -1.77
CA GLY A 831 8.61 15.39 -1.38
C GLY A 831 8.57 15.95 0.03
N ASP A 832 9.11 15.21 1.01
CA ASP A 832 9.23 15.63 2.41
C ASP A 832 10.07 16.90 2.56
N TYR A 833 11.16 16.99 1.79
CA TYR A 833 12.05 18.16 1.74
C TYR A 833 11.31 19.41 1.26
N ARG A 834 10.57 19.31 0.15
CA ARG A 834 9.79 20.44 -0.40
C ARG A 834 8.65 20.86 0.50
N LYS A 835 7.89 19.90 1.03
CA LYS A 835 6.74 20.15 1.92
C LYS A 835 7.19 20.91 3.18
N ASN A 836 8.38 20.61 3.66
CA ASN A 836 8.98 21.24 4.85
C ASN A 836 10.17 22.12 4.46
N ARG A 837 10.08 22.88 3.37
CA ARG A 837 11.22 23.68 2.86
C ARG A 837 11.84 24.57 3.93
N SER A 838 11.03 25.32 4.68
CA SER A 838 11.50 26.19 5.76
C SER A 838 12.28 25.44 6.86
N TYR A 839 11.99 24.16 7.03
CA TYR A 839 12.62 23.30 8.02
C TYR A 839 13.98 22.76 7.57
N TRP A 840 14.21 22.61 6.27
CA TRP A 840 15.40 21.94 5.73
C TRP A 840 16.35 22.84 4.94
N GLU A 841 15.86 23.93 4.34
CA GLU A 841 16.61 24.75 3.37
C GLU A 841 17.91 25.31 3.95
N ASN A 842 17.88 25.69 5.24
CA ASN A 842 19.00 26.27 5.98
C ASN A 842 19.86 25.23 6.72
N THR A 843 19.58 23.94 6.54
CA THR A 843 20.35 22.85 7.15
C THR A 843 21.35 22.25 6.14
N GLU A 844 22.34 21.52 6.64
CA GLU A 844 23.24 20.70 5.81
C GLU A 844 22.57 19.42 5.28
N VAL A 845 21.36 19.11 5.75
CA VAL A 845 20.60 17.94 5.32
C VAL A 845 19.99 18.18 3.95
N ILE A 846 20.12 17.20 3.07
CA ILE A 846 19.52 17.17 1.74
C ILE A 846 18.73 15.86 1.55
N PRO A 847 17.82 15.78 0.57
CA PRO A 847 17.18 14.51 0.23
C PRO A 847 18.23 13.40 0.06
N GLY A 848 17.91 12.17 0.47
CA GLY A 848 18.84 11.04 0.47
C GLY A 848 19.63 10.84 1.77
N TYR A 849 19.61 11.80 2.69
CA TYR A 849 20.25 11.64 3.99
C TYR A 849 19.34 10.92 4.97
N THR A 850 19.93 10.13 5.86
CA THR A 850 19.20 9.55 6.99
C THR A 850 18.92 10.63 8.01
N ILE A 851 17.67 10.72 8.43
CA ILE A 851 17.21 11.63 9.47
C ILE A 851 16.60 10.87 10.65
N TYR A 852 16.70 11.46 11.82
CA TYR A 852 16.34 10.87 13.10
C TYR A 852 15.07 11.51 13.65
N HIS A 853 14.24 10.69 14.29
CA HIS A 853 13.07 11.11 15.02
C HIS A 853 13.00 10.38 16.35
N SER A 854 12.89 11.12 17.45
CA SER A 854 12.56 10.54 18.74
C SER A 854 11.06 10.24 18.81
N ARG A 855 10.72 9.01 19.22
CA ARG A 855 9.35 8.51 19.28
C ARG A 855 9.11 7.72 20.55
N LEU A 856 7.82 7.60 20.89
CA LEU A 856 7.28 6.74 21.93
C LEU A 856 6.22 5.86 21.29
N LEU A 857 6.19 4.57 21.64
CA LEU A 857 5.13 3.69 21.20
C LEU A 857 3.83 4.10 21.89
N ARG A 858 2.78 4.30 21.10
CA ARG A 858 1.43 4.60 21.59
C ARG A 858 0.74 3.28 21.93
N GLU A 859 0.52 3.03 23.21
CA GLU A 859 -0.12 1.80 23.68
C GLU A 859 -1.61 1.77 23.33
N PHE A 860 -2.33 2.90 23.43
CA PHE A 860 -3.74 2.99 23.05
C PHE A 860 -3.95 3.31 21.56
N SER A 861 -4.93 2.64 20.95
CA SER A 861 -5.34 2.90 19.57
C SER A 861 -6.86 3.05 19.39
N LEU A 862 -7.29 4.19 18.83
CA LEU A 862 -8.69 4.40 18.39
C LEU A 862 -9.14 3.42 17.27
N SER A 863 -8.21 2.72 16.62
CA SER A 863 -8.52 1.71 15.60
C SER A 863 -9.07 0.42 16.20
N GLN A 864 -8.86 0.20 17.51
CA GLN A 864 -9.33 -0.98 18.23
C GLN A 864 -10.86 -1.02 18.32
N PHE A 865 -11.54 0.13 18.37
CA PHE A 865 -12.96 0.21 18.69
C PHE A 865 -13.85 0.53 17.48
N THR A 866 -15.06 -0.06 17.48
CA THR A 866 -16.11 0.25 16.50
C THR A 866 -17.07 1.27 17.10
N PHE A 867 -17.09 2.49 16.56
CA PHE A 867 -17.91 3.60 17.07
C PHE A 867 -19.36 3.50 16.58
N ASN A 868 -20.31 4.11 17.29
CA ASN A 868 -21.71 4.14 16.87
C ASN A 868 -21.92 5.04 15.65
N THR A 869 -21.32 6.24 15.63
CA THR A 869 -21.51 7.21 14.55
C THR A 869 -20.22 7.94 14.18
N TYR A 870 -20.17 8.54 12.99
CA TYR A 870 -19.02 9.35 12.57
C TYR A 870 -18.76 10.53 13.51
N GLN A 871 -19.83 11.20 13.96
CA GLN A 871 -19.73 12.32 14.91
C GLN A 871 -19.16 11.89 16.27
N GLN A 872 -19.50 10.68 16.73
CA GLN A 872 -18.88 10.13 17.94
C GLN A 872 -17.38 9.95 17.72
N TYR A 873 -16.98 9.28 16.64
CA TYR A 873 -15.57 9.07 16.32
C TYR A 873 -14.77 10.37 16.20
N LEU A 874 -15.30 11.39 15.51
CA LEU A 874 -14.62 12.69 15.39
C LEU A 874 -14.37 13.35 16.74
N SER A 875 -15.33 13.29 17.64
CA SER A 875 -15.21 13.87 18.97
C SER A 875 -14.14 13.15 19.81
N TRP A 876 -14.13 11.82 19.79
CA TRP A 876 -13.07 11.01 20.41
C TRP A 876 -11.68 11.25 19.78
N LYS A 877 -11.62 11.38 18.45
CA LYS A 877 -10.37 11.70 17.74
C LYS A 877 -9.82 13.07 18.15
N ARG A 878 -10.69 14.09 18.25
CA ARG A 878 -10.29 15.43 18.70
C ARG A 878 -9.74 15.41 20.12
N GLU A 879 -10.38 14.70 21.04
CA GLU A 879 -9.90 14.54 22.41
C GLU A 879 -8.56 13.80 22.45
N TYR A 880 -8.44 12.67 21.74
CA TYR A 880 -7.21 11.90 21.60
C TYR A 880 -6.04 12.75 21.06
N ASP A 881 -6.25 13.48 19.95
CA ASP A 881 -5.23 14.34 19.34
C ASP A 881 -4.88 15.55 20.23
N PHE A 882 -5.85 16.04 21.02
CA PHE A 882 -5.60 17.09 22.01
C PHE A 882 -4.67 16.57 23.11
N LEU A 883 -4.97 15.41 23.70
CA LEU A 883 -4.17 14.81 24.76
C LEU A 883 -2.74 14.52 24.29
N LEU A 884 -2.57 13.92 23.12
CA LEU A 884 -1.24 13.62 22.56
C LEU A 884 -0.39 14.88 22.35
N ARG A 885 -0.99 15.98 21.89
CA ARG A 885 -0.25 17.23 21.64
C ARG A 885 0.18 17.92 22.94
N HIS A 886 -0.65 17.89 23.97
CA HIS A 886 -0.38 18.62 25.22
C HIS A 886 0.41 17.79 26.23
N TYR A 887 0.24 16.47 26.24
CA TYR A 887 0.77 15.59 27.28
C TYR A 887 1.64 14.45 26.73
N THR A 888 1.85 14.38 25.41
CA THR A 888 2.60 13.31 24.72
C THR A 888 2.02 11.90 24.89
N GLN A 889 0.82 11.79 25.47
CA GLN A 889 0.09 10.56 25.78
C GLN A 889 -1.40 10.75 25.55
N SER A 890 -2.16 9.66 25.49
CA SER A 890 -3.61 9.70 25.35
C SER A 890 -4.31 9.23 26.62
N TYR A 891 -5.23 8.27 26.53
CA TYR A 891 -6.01 7.80 27.67
C TYR A 891 -5.20 6.97 28.68
N GLU A 892 -4.00 6.54 28.33
CA GLU A 892 -3.11 5.76 29.21
C GLU A 892 -2.88 6.46 30.55
N MET A 893 -2.81 7.80 30.55
CA MET A 893 -2.56 8.61 31.75
C MET A 893 -3.61 8.45 32.86
N PHE A 894 -4.80 7.92 32.56
CA PHE A 894 -5.89 7.72 33.53
C PHE A 894 -5.89 6.34 34.17
N TYR A 895 -5.00 5.44 33.75
CA TYR A 895 -4.98 4.02 34.14
C TYR A 895 -3.59 3.56 34.58
N LEU A 896 -2.74 4.50 34.98
CA LEU A 896 -1.45 4.22 35.59
C LEU A 896 -1.62 3.91 37.08
N ASP A 897 -0.95 2.88 37.55
CA ASP A 897 -0.82 2.60 38.98
C ASP A 897 0.30 3.46 39.62
N ASN A 898 0.52 3.30 40.93
CA ASN A 898 1.55 4.05 41.65
C ASN A 898 2.99 3.70 41.21
N ASP A 899 3.18 2.54 40.58
CA ASP A 899 4.47 2.10 40.03
C ASP A 899 4.69 2.65 38.61
N GLY A 900 3.67 3.30 38.02
CA GLY A 900 3.67 3.82 36.66
C GLY A 900 3.40 2.76 35.59
N ASP A 901 2.86 1.60 35.98
CA ASP A 901 2.42 0.56 35.06
C ASP A 901 0.96 0.78 34.65
N LEU A 902 0.66 0.42 33.39
CA LEU A 902 -0.64 0.64 32.78
C LEU A 902 -1.56 -0.55 33.01
N ASN A 903 -2.72 -0.31 33.61
CA ASN A 903 -3.83 -1.24 33.53
C ASN A 903 -4.53 -1.11 32.17
N TYR A 904 -3.95 -1.77 31.17
CA TYR A 904 -4.40 -1.72 29.79
C TYR A 904 -5.80 -2.34 29.63
N GLN A 905 -6.07 -3.43 30.35
CA GLN A 905 -7.37 -4.12 30.30
C GLN A 905 -8.51 -3.22 30.79
N GLN A 906 -8.36 -2.60 31.96
CA GLN A 906 -9.39 -1.69 32.48
C GLN A 906 -9.60 -0.51 31.54
N MET A 907 -8.53 0.01 30.94
CA MET A 907 -8.60 1.11 29.98
C MET A 907 -9.49 0.77 28.77
N ILE A 908 -9.28 -0.40 28.15
CA ILE A 908 -10.04 -0.78 26.95
C ILE A 908 -11.49 -1.14 27.27
N GLU A 909 -11.75 -1.71 28.46
CA GLU A 909 -13.10 -2.05 28.92
C GLU A 909 -13.96 -0.81 29.14
N ASP A 910 -13.44 0.16 29.89
CA ASP A 910 -14.14 1.43 30.16
C ASP A 910 -14.38 2.25 28.90
N ILE A 911 -13.41 2.26 27.98
CA ILE A 911 -13.53 2.98 26.71
C ILE A 911 -14.56 2.32 25.80
N GLU A 912 -14.53 0.99 25.63
CA GLU A 912 -15.55 0.29 24.83
C GLU A 912 -16.93 0.46 25.45
N GLU A 913 -17.06 0.39 26.77
CA GLU A 913 -18.34 0.61 27.45
C GLU A 913 -18.88 2.03 27.18
N SER A 914 -18.02 3.05 27.29
CA SER A 914 -18.38 4.45 27.01
C SER A 914 -18.78 4.65 25.55
N ILE A 915 -18.04 4.06 24.61
CA ILE A 915 -18.36 4.11 23.18
C ILE A 915 -19.73 3.46 22.94
N ARG A 916 -19.99 2.28 23.53
CA ARG A 916 -21.25 1.54 23.39
C ARG A 916 -22.43 2.31 23.97
N LYS A 917 -22.26 3.00 25.10
CA LYS A 917 -23.26 3.92 25.70
C LYS A 917 -23.56 5.15 24.84
N GLY A 918 -22.73 5.43 23.83
CA GLY A 918 -22.93 6.55 22.91
C GLY A 918 -22.20 7.83 23.29
N ASP A 919 -21.27 7.75 24.25
CA ASP A 919 -20.55 8.91 24.77
C ASP A 919 -19.72 9.57 23.67
N LYS A 920 -19.77 10.90 23.60
CA LYS A 920 -19.06 11.66 22.56
C LYS A 920 -17.56 11.77 22.80
N LYS A 921 -17.13 11.66 24.05
CA LYS A 921 -15.74 11.72 24.45
C LYS A 921 -15.62 11.01 25.79
N TYR A 922 -14.43 10.55 26.13
CA TYR A 922 -14.20 9.78 27.34
C TYR A 922 -14.51 10.60 28.61
N THR A 923 -14.32 11.92 28.56
CA THR A 923 -14.50 12.82 29.72
C THR A 923 -15.94 13.25 30.03
N VAL A 924 -16.97 12.88 29.25
CA VAL A 924 -18.36 13.39 29.44
C VAL A 924 -19.04 12.87 30.70
N ASN A 925 -18.92 11.56 30.98
CA ASN A 925 -19.72 10.91 32.03
C ASN A 925 -18.96 10.66 33.34
N ARG A 926 -17.63 10.75 33.33
CA ARG A 926 -16.83 10.80 34.56
C ARG A 926 -16.92 12.21 35.12
N GLN A 927 -17.70 12.40 36.19
CA GLN A 927 -18.00 13.67 36.85
C GLN A 927 -16.79 14.63 36.96
N LEU A 928 -16.68 15.57 36.02
CA LEU A 928 -15.82 16.76 36.14
C LEU A 928 -16.56 17.89 36.86
N LYS A 929 -17.00 17.64 38.10
CA LYS A 929 -17.32 18.75 39.02
C LYS A 929 -16.07 19.46 39.54
N ASN A 930 -14.87 18.94 39.29
CA ASN A 930 -13.62 19.62 39.59
C ASN A 930 -13.03 20.28 38.34
N ARG A 931 -12.87 21.61 38.37
CA ARG A 931 -12.06 22.41 37.43
C ARG A 931 -10.57 22.00 37.36
N ASN A 932 -10.19 20.90 38.02
CA ASN A 932 -8.84 20.45 38.31
C ASN A 932 -8.53 19.05 37.76
N THR A 933 -9.18 18.60 36.68
CA THR A 933 -8.86 17.29 36.07
C THR A 933 -7.39 17.12 35.74
N HIS A 934 -6.70 18.23 35.49
CA HIS A 934 -5.27 18.23 35.24
C HIS A 934 -4.42 17.77 36.42
N ARG A 935 -4.96 17.78 37.64
CA ARG A 935 -4.30 17.25 38.84
C ARG A 935 -4.36 15.73 38.94
N LEU A 936 -5.17 15.07 38.11
CA LEU A 936 -5.20 13.62 37.98
C LEU A 936 -4.27 13.12 36.86
N TYR A 937 -3.60 14.03 36.15
CA TYR A 937 -2.65 13.64 35.11
C TYR A 937 -1.37 13.13 35.75
N GLN A 938 -1.08 11.85 35.51
CA GLN A 938 0.24 11.30 35.73
C GLN A 938 1.04 11.43 34.44
N THR A 939 2.16 12.15 34.51
CA THR A 939 3.08 12.30 33.38
C THR A 939 3.77 10.98 33.09
N HIS A 940 4.16 10.77 31.83
CA HIS A 940 4.91 9.58 31.48
C HIS A 940 6.29 9.71 32.12
N LYS A 941 6.79 8.64 32.73
CA LYS A 941 8.17 8.57 33.23
C LYS A 941 9.27 8.78 32.16
N GLN A 942 8.89 8.93 30.90
CA GLN A 942 9.76 9.06 29.73
C GLN A 942 9.48 10.35 28.95
N GLN A 943 8.53 11.17 29.42
CA GLN A 943 8.13 12.40 28.73
C GLN A 943 9.30 13.38 28.63
N ASP A 944 10.06 13.55 29.72
CA ASP A 944 11.22 14.44 29.73
C ASP A 944 12.31 13.96 28.78
N ALA A 945 12.57 12.64 28.75
CA ALA A 945 13.53 12.05 27.81
C ALA A 945 13.09 12.23 26.35
N LEU A 946 11.79 12.13 26.07
CA LEU A 946 11.23 12.36 24.72
C LEU A 946 11.38 13.83 24.29
N LEU A 947 11.12 14.78 25.19
CA LEU A 947 11.25 16.20 24.90
C LEU A 947 12.73 16.59 24.71
N ALA A 948 13.60 16.19 25.63
CA ALA A 948 15.03 16.47 25.55
C ALA A 948 15.66 15.82 24.29
N SER A 949 15.27 14.60 23.92
CA SER A 949 15.79 13.96 22.71
C SER A 949 15.29 14.62 21.42
N LYS A 950 14.05 15.14 21.39
CA LYS A 950 13.59 15.97 20.26
C LYS A 950 14.38 17.25 20.13
N GLU A 951 14.62 17.94 21.24
CA GLU A 951 15.44 19.15 21.27
C GLU A 951 16.88 18.88 20.82
N ALA A 952 17.50 17.80 21.30
CA ALA A 952 18.83 17.38 20.86
C ALA A 952 18.89 17.11 19.36
N ILE A 953 17.87 16.46 18.80
CA ILE A 953 17.74 16.24 17.35
C ILE A 953 17.56 17.57 16.61
N ASP A 954 16.73 18.49 17.10
CA ASP A 954 16.55 19.80 16.47
C ASP A 954 17.87 20.62 16.48
N ASN A 955 18.61 20.56 17.59
CA ASN A 955 19.95 21.15 17.72
C ASN A 955 20.97 20.51 16.77
N LEU A 956 20.96 19.18 16.62
CA LEU A 956 21.80 18.45 15.66
C LEU A 956 21.61 18.99 14.24
N TYR A 957 20.37 19.31 13.88
CA TYR A 957 20.05 19.88 12.58
C TYR A 957 20.21 21.41 12.50
N LYS A 958 20.73 22.04 13.55
CA LYS A 958 20.90 23.50 13.68
C LYS A 958 19.59 24.27 13.46
N ARG A 959 18.47 23.69 13.91
CA ARG A 959 17.14 24.32 13.85
C ARG A 959 17.00 25.27 15.03
N ARG A 960 17.24 26.57 14.84
CA ARG A 960 16.84 27.54 15.87
C ARG A 960 15.32 27.70 15.84
N ASN A 961 14.70 27.61 17.02
CA ASN A 961 13.33 28.06 17.26
C ASN A 961 13.29 29.59 17.17
N ASP A 962 13.37 30.14 15.96
CA ASP A 962 12.96 31.53 15.71
C ASP A 962 11.44 31.53 15.44
N ASN A 963 10.66 31.16 16.46
CA ASN A 963 9.21 31.43 16.59
C ASN A 963 8.74 31.24 18.04
#